data_AF-A0A347AJT0-F1
#
_entry.id   AF-A0A347AJT0-F1
#
_cell.length_a   1.000
_cell.length_b   1.000
_cell.length_c   1.000
_cell.angle_alpha   90.00
_cell.angle_beta   90.00
_cell.angle_gamma   90.00
#
_symmetry.space_group_name_H-M   'P 1'
#
loop_
_entity.id
_entity.type
_entity.pdbx_description
1 polymer ?
#
loop_
_entity_poly.entity_id
_entity_poly.type
_entity_poly.pdbx_seq_one_letter_code
_entity_poly.pdbx_strand_id
1 'polypeptide(L)'
;MITEIIKKISSSDVNKLIFTLFCLLIATDLSIFLNIPILREVLGVVFFTTVPGFLILSLLPLHKIKFLKKIVLTFALSIAFLMFFGLGLNFLYLVNIKPFTLVPLLISLNLIIFALMLISFKKNKNLTFDQLFNWEMNLENKSITLAIFPILLPILAIIGTFLMNKMEYNFIILVMLFLIPIYVACLLIFKNKAHHSTYPLAIWLISLALLLLNGLTSNHIFGIDVHHEYAVFNITFSQAFWDVVTNASNAYYLCTSITILPTIYAVLSNINGEYIFKTIYAFIGSLVPLVAYLTFNKYFKKDKAFLAALLIVFQNFFILSLGCTRQLVALLFFFLAVFILFDKEISDKSRKILLIISVWAMIISHYSTAYVALTLLLPIILLPFLKSLVPYLKNLKNKKINFQNFDVIVLIFAFMMVWYGVFAGIQLAAGSGSMEQISSSTASGITADSRDASVLAIFGIGVKSLPNLMSIIANDLVFFAIFLGLLGITLKFKYYRKKMDFGFILGIYLFILLLIMFIIVPMVSKLYGAPRIFLQSLIFLAPAFIIGLDEVAKLLRKVNLSYVLIFVLLVSLFSCSTYLQYYFYGTPYSPHYDSNGKLRGEYFIYDQEIIGAQWLNNSKIDQKIYTDGIGHQRLMLGGIQFNNISQQLFLDNKTIPHGYIYEWNVNIKKGIVYTQLEEEENITNFRNLFIGKFIIYDNGYSRIWD
;
A
#
# COMPACT_ATOMS: atom_id res chain seq x y z
N MET A 1 39.08 15.27 -30.71
CA MET A 1 37.78 15.96 -30.50
C MET A 1 36.86 15.21 -29.53
N ILE A 2 36.37 13.99 -29.79
CA ILE A 2 35.54 13.23 -28.82
C ILE A 2 36.32 12.91 -27.53
N THR A 3 37.58 12.51 -27.65
CA THR A 3 38.49 12.25 -26.52
C THR A 3 38.83 13.50 -25.69
N GLU A 4 38.85 14.68 -26.31
CA GLU A 4 39.03 15.96 -25.61
C GLU A 4 37.75 16.41 -24.89
N ILE A 5 36.58 16.19 -25.48
CA ILE A 5 35.28 16.44 -24.84
C ILE A 5 35.11 15.53 -23.63
N ILE A 6 35.47 14.24 -23.74
CA ILE A 6 35.47 13.29 -22.61
C ILE A 6 36.45 13.74 -21.51
N LYS A 7 37.65 14.22 -21.86
CA LYS A 7 38.62 14.77 -20.90
C LYS A 7 38.10 16.02 -20.19
N LYS A 8 37.40 16.93 -20.88
CA LYS A 8 36.85 18.17 -20.31
C LYS A 8 35.61 17.94 -19.44
N ILE A 9 34.83 16.90 -19.73
CA ILE A 9 33.73 16.42 -18.87
C ILE A 9 34.28 15.77 -17.58
N SER A 10 35.51 15.24 -17.60
CA SER A 10 36.13 14.59 -16.44
C SER A 10 36.71 15.53 -15.37
N SER A 11 36.79 16.85 -15.61
CA SER A 11 37.48 17.79 -14.71
C SER A 11 36.63 18.37 -13.57
N SER A 12 35.30 18.20 -13.60
CA SER A 12 34.42 18.50 -12.46
C SER A 12 33.51 17.32 -12.14
N ASP A 13 33.33 17.01 -10.86
CA ASP A 13 32.53 15.85 -10.43
C ASP A 13 31.03 15.98 -10.77
N VAL A 14 30.56 17.21 -11.02
CA VAL A 14 29.19 17.48 -11.50
C VAL A 14 29.01 17.06 -12.96
N ASN A 15 30.02 17.35 -13.80
CA ASN A 15 30.00 16.95 -15.20
C ASN A 15 30.01 15.42 -15.33
N LYS A 16 30.72 14.71 -14.43
CA LYS A 16 30.69 13.25 -14.33
C LYS A 16 29.29 12.73 -14.00
N LEU A 17 28.63 13.28 -12.97
CA LEU A 17 27.28 12.84 -12.57
C LEU A 17 26.26 12.98 -13.71
N ILE A 18 26.22 14.13 -14.36
CA ILE A 18 25.28 14.37 -15.47
C ILE A 18 25.59 13.46 -16.65
N PHE A 19 26.87 13.27 -16.96
CA PHE A 19 27.28 12.33 -17.98
C PHE A 19 26.84 10.91 -17.64
N THR A 20 27.00 10.45 -16.39
CA THR A 20 26.52 9.14 -15.94
C THR A 20 25.00 9.00 -16.08
N LEU A 21 24.23 10.01 -15.66
CA LEU A 21 22.76 10.00 -15.82
C LEU A 21 22.34 10.01 -17.28
N PHE A 22 23.07 10.72 -18.14
CA PHE A 22 22.83 10.76 -19.58
C PHE A 22 23.15 9.41 -20.24
N CYS A 23 24.27 8.79 -19.89
CA CYS A 23 24.61 7.44 -20.34
C CYS A 23 23.58 6.41 -19.86
N LEU A 24 23.09 6.54 -18.62
CA LEU A 24 22.07 5.67 -18.07
C LEU A 24 20.72 5.86 -18.79
N LEU A 25 20.36 7.09 -19.14
CA LEU A 25 19.18 7.39 -19.97
C LEU A 25 19.29 6.71 -21.34
N ILE A 26 20.43 6.88 -22.04
CA ILE A 26 20.67 6.22 -23.34
C ILE A 26 20.63 4.70 -23.21
N ALA A 27 21.27 4.12 -22.19
CA ALA A 27 21.25 2.68 -21.96
C ALA A 27 19.84 2.15 -21.73
N THR A 28 19.03 2.90 -20.96
CA THR A 28 17.62 2.58 -20.71
C THR A 28 16.82 2.67 -22.00
N ASP A 29 16.95 3.76 -22.77
CA ASP A 29 16.26 3.94 -24.05
C ASP A 29 16.62 2.85 -25.06
N LEU A 30 17.90 2.49 -25.18
CA LEU A 30 18.36 1.41 -26.06
C LEU A 30 17.77 0.07 -25.62
N SER A 31 17.74 -0.22 -24.32
CA SER A 31 17.12 -1.46 -23.80
C SER A 31 15.63 -1.53 -24.13
N ILE A 32 14.91 -0.40 -24.05
CA ILE A 32 13.49 -0.29 -24.33
C ILE A 32 13.22 -0.41 -25.83
N PHE A 33 13.95 0.34 -26.66
CA PHE A 33 13.74 0.39 -28.10
C PHE A 33 14.14 -0.91 -28.80
N LEU A 34 15.25 -1.53 -28.38
CA LEU A 34 15.71 -2.83 -28.90
C LEU A 34 14.98 -4.01 -28.26
N ASN A 35 14.11 -3.76 -27.27
CA ASN A 35 13.40 -4.78 -26.51
C ASN A 35 14.32 -5.88 -25.95
N ILE A 36 15.45 -5.50 -25.34
CA ILE A 36 16.43 -6.45 -24.80
C ILE A 36 15.82 -7.12 -23.57
N PRO A 37 15.57 -8.44 -23.58
CA PRO A 37 14.94 -9.15 -22.47
C PRO A 37 15.74 -9.00 -21.17
N ILE A 38 15.04 -8.96 -20.04
CA ILE A 38 15.54 -8.69 -18.68
C ILE A 38 16.04 -7.25 -18.51
N LEU A 39 16.84 -6.74 -19.46
CA LEU A 39 17.41 -5.40 -19.38
C LEU A 39 16.34 -4.32 -19.50
N ARG A 40 15.37 -4.48 -20.42
CA ARG A 40 14.23 -3.57 -20.56
C ARG A 40 13.38 -3.53 -19.28
N GLU A 41 13.10 -4.70 -18.72
CA GLU A 41 12.30 -4.86 -17.51
C GLU A 41 12.99 -4.19 -16.33
N VAL A 42 14.27 -4.51 -16.10
CA VAL A 42 15.05 -4.01 -14.98
C VAL A 42 15.37 -2.52 -15.13
N LEU A 43 15.95 -2.09 -16.26
CA LEU A 43 16.28 -0.66 -16.45
C LEU A 43 15.03 0.20 -16.56
N GLY A 44 13.99 -0.25 -17.28
CA GLY A 44 12.72 0.47 -17.38
C GLY A 44 12.06 0.70 -16.02
N VAL A 45 12.08 -0.28 -15.11
CA VAL A 45 11.55 -0.05 -13.76
C VAL A 45 12.51 0.74 -12.89
N VAL A 46 13.78 0.35 -12.80
CA VAL A 46 14.76 0.95 -11.88
C VAL A 46 15.02 2.41 -12.23
N PHE A 47 15.22 2.74 -13.51
CA PHE A 47 15.52 4.09 -13.94
C PHE A 47 14.36 5.05 -13.62
N PHE A 48 13.15 4.73 -14.07
CA PHE A 48 12.00 5.61 -13.88
C PHE A 48 11.48 5.65 -12.43
N THR A 49 11.84 4.66 -11.60
CA THR A 49 11.53 4.68 -10.15
C THR A 49 12.60 5.44 -9.34
N THR A 50 13.77 5.74 -9.89
CA THR A 50 14.88 6.39 -9.17
C THR A 50 15.24 7.77 -9.70
N VAL A 51 15.49 7.88 -10.99
CA VAL A 51 16.11 9.07 -11.60
C VAL A 51 15.21 10.31 -11.57
N PRO A 52 13.91 10.25 -11.91
CA PRO A 52 13.06 11.44 -11.87
C PRO A 52 12.98 12.05 -10.47
N GLY A 53 12.74 11.24 -9.45
CA GLY A 53 12.69 11.70 -8.06
C GLY A 53 14.04 12.19 -7.55
N PHE A 54 15.15 11.57 -7.97
CA PHE A 54 16.49 12.05 -7.67
C PHE A 54 16.75 13.45 -8.23
N LEU A 55 16.36 13.68 -9.50
CA LEU A 55 16.48 14.98 -10.15
C LEU A 55 15.58 16.03 -9.50
N ILE A 56 14.34 15.68 -9.12
CA ILE A 56 13.46 16.61 -8.37
C ILE A 56 14.07 16.96 -7.01
N LEU A 57 14.64 15.97 -6.32
CA LEU A 57 15.26 16.15 -5.01
C LEU A 57 16.48 17.08 -5.07
N SER A 58 17.29 17.01 -6.14
CA SER A 58 18.44 17.90 -6.33
C SER A 58 18.02 19.36 -6.51
N LEU A 59 16.79 19.63 -6.96
CA LEU A 59 16.25 20.99 -7.06
C LEU A 59 15.87 21.59 -5.70
N LEU A 60 15.87 20.82 -4.62
CA LEU A 60 15.48 21.27 -3.28
C LEU A 60 16.72 21.54 -2.41
N PRO A 61 16.72 22.59 -1.55
CA PRO A 61 17.82 22.87 -0.63
C PRO A 61 17.85 21.86 0.54
N LEU A 62 18.44 20.68 0.32
CA LEU A 62 18.42 19.52 1.21
C LEU A 62 19.80 19.06 1.71
N HIS A 63 20.78 19.96 1.76
CA HIS A 63 22.18 19.63 2.07
C HIS A 63 22.39 18.93 3.43
N LYS A 64 21.48 19.10 4.40
CA LYS A 64 21.60 18.54 5.76
C LYS A 64 20.87 17.21 5.97
N ILE A 65 20.17 16.69 4.96
CA ILE A 65 19.36 15.47 5.10
C ILE A 65 20.23 14.22 5.00
N LYS A 66 19.99 13.26 5.90
CA LYS A 66 20.66 11.96 5.90
C LYS A 66 20.32 11.10 4.68
N PHE A 67 21.26 10.25 4.27
CA PHE A 67 21.16 9.34 3.13
C PHE A 67 19.82 8.59 3.01
N LEU A 68 19.42 7.88 4.08
CA LEU A 68 18.22 7.06 4.07
C LEU A 68 16.93 7.86 3.76
N LYS A 69 16.83 9.07 4.29
CA LYS A 69 15.67 9.95 4.04
C LYS A 69 15.64 10.39 2.57
N LYS A 70 16.81 10.62 1.97
CA LYS A 70 16.93 10.98 0.55
C LYS A 70 16.49 9.84 -0.36
N ILE A 71 16.91 8.60 -0.09
CA ILE A 71 16.45 7.41 -0.86
C ILE A 71 14.91 7.34 -0.86
N VAL A 72 14.30 7.39 0.33
CA VAL A 72 12.84 7.26 0.46
C VAL A 72 12.11 8.38 -0.28
N LEU A 73 12.60 9.62 -0.15
CA LEU A 73 12.06 10.76 -0.91
C LEU A 73 12.26 10.59 -2.41
N THR A 74 13.41 10.08 -2.85
CA THR A 74 13.69 9.80 -4.27
C THR A 74 12.67 8.82 -4.85
N PHE A 75 12.44 7.67 -4.22
CA PHE A 75 11.45 6.71 -4.71
C PHE A 75 10.03 7.30 -4.73
N ALA A 76 9.61 7.94 -3.64
CA ALA A 76 8.27 8.52 -3.56
C ALA A 76 8.05 9.66 -4.56
N LEU A 77 9.06 10.51 -4.79
CA LEU A 77 8.99 11.59 -5.78
C LEU A 77 8.97 11.05 -7.21
N SER A 78 9.67 9.96 -7.51
CA SER A 78 9.57 9.30 -8.82
C SER A 78 8.17 8.76 -9.07
N ILE A 79 7.56 8.08 -8.08
CA ILE A 79 6.19 7.56 -8.19
C ILE A 79 5.19 8.71 -8.38
N ALA A 80 5.30 9.77 -7.58
CA ALA A 80 4.47 10.96 -7.72
C ALA A 80 4.67 11.61 -9.11
N PHE A 81 5.93 11.73 -9.55
CA PHE A 81 6.26 12.28 -10.86
C PHE A 81 5.60 11.50 -11.98
N LEU A 82 5.66 10.16 -12.00
CA LEU A 82 5.03 9.37 -13.06
C LEU A 82 3.50 9.55 -13.08
N MET A 83 2.85 9.64 -11.92
CA MET A 83 1.40 9.90 -11.84
C MET A 83 1.04 11.29 -12.38
N PHE A 84 1.73 12.35 -11.93
CA PHE A 84 1.43 13.72 -12.38
C PHE A 84 1.84 13.96 -13.82
N PHE A 85 2.99 13.43 -14.24
CA PHE A 85 3.48 13.52 -15.61
C PHE A 85 2.54 12.80 -16.56
N GLY A 86 2.14 11.56 -16.25
CA GLY A 86 1.20 10.82 -17.09
C GLY A 86 -0.17 11.48 -17.18
N LEU A 87 -0.66 12.06 -16.08
CA LEU A 87 -1.89 12.86 -16.09
C LEU A 87 -1.75 14.11 -16.98
N GLY A 88 -0.64 14.85 -16.85
CA GLY A 88 -0.35 16.00 -17.70
C GLY A 88 -0.22 15.63 -19.18
N LEU A 89 0.47 14.52 -19.46
CA LEU A 89 0.61 13.96 -20.81
C LEU A 89 -0.76 13.63 -21.41
N ASN A 90 -1.64 13.00 -20.63
CA ASN A 90 -2.98 12.65 -21.06
C ASN A 90 -3.83 13.88 -21.43
N PHE A 91 -3.68 15.00 -20.71
CA PHE A 91 -4.40 16.23 -21.03
C PHE A 91 -3.77 17.05 -22.16
N LEU A 92 -2.46 16.94 -22.39
CA LEU A 92 -1.75 17.66 -23.46
C LEU A 92 -2.00 17.05 -24.84
N TYR A 93 -2.16 15.74 -24.93
CA TYR A 93 -2.43 15.05 -26.17
C TYR A 93 -3.95 15.01 -26.43
N LEU A 94 -4.39 15.65 -27.52
CA LEU A 94 -5.75 15.52 -28.04
C LEU A 94 -6.05 14.06 -28.38
N VAL A 95 -7.33 13.66 -28.30
CA VAL A 95 -7.89 12.30 -28.46
C VAL A 95 -7.28 11.46 -29.61
N ASN A 96 -6.74 12.10 -30.65
CA ASN A 96 -6.16 11.44 -31.82
C ASN A 96 -4.73 10.90 -31.63
N ILE A 97 -4.00 11.32 -30.60
CA ILE A 97 -2.66 10.78 -30.30
C ILE A 97 -2.75 10.00 -29.00
N LYS A 98 -2.50 8.69 -29.06
CA LYS A 98 -2.52 7.81 -27.89
C LYS A 98 -1.27 8.04 -27.02
N PRO A 99 -1.33 8.83 -25.92
CA PRO A 99 -0.16 9.29 -25.18
C PRO A 99 0.62 8.16 -24.51
N PHE A 100 -0.04 7.05 -24.17
CA PHE A 100 0.58 5.91 -23.51
C PHE A 100 1.08 4.84 -24.49
N THR A 101 1.13 5.12 -25.80
CA THR A 101 1.93 4.30 -26.70
C THR A 101 3.42 4.56 -26.45
N LEU A 102 4.28 3.59 -26.78
CA LEU A 102 5.69 3.61 -26.42
C LEU A 102 6.41 4.90 -26.86
N VAL A 103 6.24 5.29 -28.12
CA VAL A 103 7.01 6.39 -28.71
C VAL A 103 6.63 7.76 -28.12
N PRO A 104 5.35 8.19 -28.08
CA PRO A 104 4.97 9.44 -27.42
C PRO A 104 5.40 9.47 -25.95
N LEU A 105 5.15 8.40 -25.19
CA LEU A 105 5.48 8.33 -23.77
C LEU A 105 6.98 8.49 -23.53
N LEU A 106 7.81 7.72 -24.25
CA LEU A 106 9.26 7.72 -24.06
C LEU A 106 9.88 9.06 -24.47
N ILE A 107 9.46 9.64 -25.61
CA ILE A 107 9.95 10.95 -26.05
C ILE A 107 9.60 12.03 -25.02
N SER A 108 8.34 12.09 -24.57
CA SER A 108 7.93 13.11 -23.60
C SER A 108 8.65 12.95 -22.26
N LEU A 109 8.87 11.71 -21.79
CA LEU A 109 9.66 11.42 -20.58
C LEU A 109 11.13 11.85 -20.73
N ASN A 110 11.74 11.57 -21.88
CA ASN A 110 13.14 11.91 -22.11
C ASN A 110 13.34 13.43 -22.19
N LEU A 111 12.40 14.16 -22.82
CA LEU A 111 12.43 15.62 -22.85
C LEU A 111 12.36 16.24 -21.46
N ILE A 112 11.44 15.78 -20.60
CA ILE A 112 11.30 16.32 -19.25
C ILE A 112 12.47 15.90 -18.34
N ILE A 113 12.99 14.68 -18.46
CA ILE A 113 14.17 14.22 -17.71
C ILE A 113 15.39 15.04 -18.12
N PHE A 114 15.61 15.26 -19.42
CA PHE A 114 16.69 16.10 -19.91
C PHE A 114 16.55 17.54 -19.41
N ALA A 115 15.34 18.12 -19.42
CA ALA A 115 15.08 19.42 -18.84
C ALA A 115 15.41 19.48 -17.34
N LEU A 116 14.99 18.48 -16.56
CA LEU A 116 15.32 18.37 -15.14
C LEU A 116 16.82 18.24 -14.89
N MET A 117 17.54 17.46 -15.71
CA MET A 117 19.01 17.35 -15.67
C MET A 117 19.68 18.71 -15.90
N LEU A 118 19.25 19.46 -16.92
CA LEU A 118 19.78 20.79 -17.23
C LEU A 118 19.51 21.82 -16.12
N ILE A 119 18.30 21.82 -15.56
CA ILE A 119 17.94 22.72 -14.45
C ILE A 119 18.76 22.37 -13.20
N SER A 120 18.87 21.07 -12.88
CA SER A 120 19.70 20.57 -11.78
C SER A 120 21.15 21.04 -11.94
N PHE A 121 21.71 20.91 -13.14
CA PHE A 121 23.08 21.36 -13.44
C PHE A 121 23.27 22.87 -13.20
N LYS A 122 22.38 23.70 -13.76
CA LYS A 122 22.47 25.16 -13.65
C LYS A 122 22.41 25.62 -12.19
N LYS A 123 21.59 24.97 -11.39
CA LYS A 123 21.39 25.31 -9.98
C LYS A 123 22.55 24.87 -9.09
N ASN A 124 23.16 23.73 -9.41
CA ASN A 124 24.06 23.02 -8.51
C ASN A 124 25.44 22.76 -9.15
N LYS A 125 26.20 23.83 -9.40
CA LYS A 125 27.48 23.79 -10.13
C LYS A 125 28.59 22.95 -9.48
N ASN A 126 28.47 22.59 -8.20
CA ASN A 126 29.47 21.82 -7.44
C ASN A 126 28.93 20.49 -6.87
N LEU A 127 27.74 20.06 -7.27
CA LEU A 127 27.02 18.94 -6.66
C LEU A 127 27.50 17.58 -7.17
N THR A 128 28.17 16.84 -6.29
CA THR A 128 28.65 15.47 -6.57
C THR A 128 27.64 14.42 -6.09
N PHE A 129 27.74 13.20 -6.61
CA PHE A 129 26.90 12.07 -6.16
C PHE A 129 27.08 11.80 -4.66
N ASP A 130 28.33 11.88 -4.19
CA ASP A 130 28.69 11.68 -2.78
C ASP A 130 28.10 12.76 -1.87
N GLN A 131 28.12 14.03 -2.29
CA GLN A 131 27.50 15.14 -1.54
C GLN A 131 25.97 15.13 -1.59
N LEU A 132 25.39 14.52 -2.64
CA LEU A 132 23.96 14.39 -2.79
C LEU A 132 23.39 13.35 -1.87
N PHE A 133 24.03 12.20 -1.74
CA PHE A 133 23.53 11.12 -0.89
C PHE A 133 24.16 11.15 0.51
N ASN A 134 25.34 11.75 0.68
CA ASN A 134 26.12 11.70 1.92
C ASN A 134 26.25 10.26 2.42
N TRP A 135 26.64 9.35 1.52
CA TRP A 135 26.84 7.94 1.85
C TRP A 135 28.10 7.82 2.71
N GLU A 136 27.91 7.62 4.01
CA GLU A 136 28.98 7.25 4.93
C GLU A 136 28.66 5.87 5.50
N MET A 137 29.33 4.83 5.00
CA MET A 137 29.31 3.51 5.61
C MET A 137 30.65 3.25 6.28
N ASN A 138 30.79 3.70 7.53
CA ASN A 138 31.87 3.20 8.37
C ASN A 138 31.41 1.88 9.02
N LEU A 139 31.91 0.76 8.50
CA LEU A 139 31.62 -0.59 8.96
C LEU A 139 32.62 -1.08 10.03
N GLU A 140 33.58 -0.25 10.44
CA GLU A 140 34.56 -0.64 11.47
C GLU A 140 33.84 -1.12 12.74
N ASN A 141 34.15 -2.35 13.15
CA ASN A 141 33.59 -3.02 14.33
C ASN A 141 32.07 -3.30 14.28
N LYS A 142 31.43 -3.24 13.11
CA LYS A 142 29.99 -3.57 12.92
C LYS A 142 29.81 -4.82 12.08
N SER A 143 28.78 -5.62 12.40
CA SER A 143 28.51 -6.87 11.67
C SER A 143 27.85 -6.59 10.33
N ILE A 144 28.58 -6.87 9.26
CA ILE A 144 28.07 -6.89 7.87
C ILE A 144 27.03 -8.00 7.70
N THR A 145 27.24 -9.16 8.34
CA THR A 145 26.33 -10.31 8.27
C THR A 145 24.92 -9.94 8.70
N LEU A 146 24.75 -9.19 9.80
CA LEU A 146 23.43 -8.72 10.24
C LEU A 146 22.76 -7.79 9.22
N ALA A 147 23.53 -7.02 8.45
CA ALA A 147 22.97 -6.12 7.44
C ALA A 147 22.55 -6.84 6.15
N ILE A 148 23.32 -7.85 5.73
CA ILE A 148 23.09 -8.56 4.47
C ILE A 148 22.08 -9.70 4.61
N PHE A 149 21.99 -10.35 5.78
CA PHE A 149 21.06 -11.46 6.03
C PHE A 149 19.62 -11.23 5.52
N PRO A 150 18.95 -10.09 5.78
CA PRO A 150 17.57 -9.91 5.34
C PRO A 150 17.37 -9.91 3.82
N ILE A 151 18.43 -9.79 3.00
CA ILE A 151 18.36 -9.92 1.52
C ILE A 151 17.89 -11.32 1.12
N LEU A 152 18.18 -12.33 1.94
CA LEU A 152 17.72 -13.69 1.73
C LEU A 152 16.18 -13.81 1.79
N LEU A 153 15.49 -12.96 2.58
CA LEU A 153 14.06 -13.13 2.84
C LEU A 153 13.19 -12.94 1.59
N PRO A 154 13.33 -11.87 0.78
CA PRO A 154 12.60 -11.77 -0.49
C PRO A 154 12.92 -12.90 -1.47
N ILE A 155 14.16 -13.40 -1.49
CA ILE A 155 14.57 -14.52 -2.35
C ILE A 155 13.82 -15.79 -1.93
N LEU A 156 13.73 -16.08 -0.62
CA LEU A 156 12.96 -17.21 -0.10
C LEU A 156 11.46 -17.05 -0.38
N ALA A 157 10.91 -15.83 -0.35
CA ALA A 157 9.51 -15.59 -0.71
C ALA A 157 9.25 -15.98 -2.17
N ILE A 158 10.11 -15.55 -3.10
CA ILE A 158 9.99 -15.85 -4.54
C ILE A 158 10.12 -17.36 -4.79
N ILE A 159 11.19 -17.98 -4.28
CA ILE A 159 11.42 -19.42 -4.48
C ILE A 159 10.31 -20.23 -3.81
N GLY A 160 9.95 -19.90 -2.56
CA GLY A 160 8.96 -20.64 -1.80
C GLY A 160 7.56 -20.59 -2.43
N THR A 161 7.12 -19.42 -2.88
CA THR A 161 5.83 -19.30 -3.59
C THR A 161 5.85 -20.03 -4.92
N PHE A 162 6.95 -19.98 -5.68
CA PHE A 162 7.10 -20.76 -6.91
C PHE A 162 6.95 -22.27 -6.66
N LEU A 163 7.65 -22.82 -5.66
CA LEU A 163 7.57 -24.24 -5.30
C LEU A 163 6.18 -24.62 -4.78
N MET A 164 5.55 -23.76 -3.99
CA MET A 164 4.19 -23.96 -3.50
C MET A 164 3.18 -24.01 -4.65
N ASN A 165 3.30 -23.12 -5.63
CA ASN A 165 2.35 -23.04 -6.75
C ASN A 165 2.50 -24.19 -7.74
N LYS A 166 3.72 -24.72 -7.92
CA LYS A 166 3.99 -25.79 -8.90
C LYS A 166 3.94 -27.19 -8.31
N MET A 167 4.28 -27.36 -7.03
CA MET A 167 4.46 -28.67 -6.39
C MET A 167 3.78 -28.79 -5.02
N GLU A 168 3.03 -27.78 -4.59
CA GLU A 168 2.43 -27.72 -3.24
C GLU A 168 3.45 -27.86 -2.10
N TYR A 169 4.73 -27.55 -2.39
CA TYR A 169 5.82 -27.68 -1.43
C TYR A 169 6.02 -26.38 -0.65
N ASN A 170 5.59 -26.38 0.61
CA ASN A 170 5.53 -25.18 1.45
C ASN A 170 6.76 -24.94 2.36
N PHE A 171 7.71 -25.86 2.40
CA PHE A 171 8.81 -25.84 3.37
C PHE A 171 9.64 -24.55 3.32
N ILE A 172 9.95 -24.04 2.13
CA ILE A 172 10.75 -22.81 1.98
C ILE A 172 10.01 -21.58 2.52
N ILE A 173 8.68 -21.53 2.36
CA ILE A 173 7.84 -20.47 2.93
C ILE A 173 7.89 -20.55 4.46
N LEU A 174 7.73 -21.74 5.02
CA LEU A 174 7.80 -21.95 6.47
C LEU A 174 9.17 -21.55 7.04
N VAL A 175 10.26 -21.96 6.39
CA VAL A 175 11.63 -21.55 6.76
C VAL A 175 11.74 -20.02 6.78
N MET A 176 11.28 -19.33 5.74
CA MET A 176 11.29 -17.86 5.71
C MET A 176 10.49 -17.26 6.88
N LEU A 177 9.29 -17.77 7.16
CA LEU A 177 8.43 -17.28 8.23
C LEU A 177 9.07 -17.48 9.62
N PHE A 178 9.82 -18.57 9.85
CA PHE A 178 10.58 -18.74 11.11
C PHE A 178 11.85 -17.88 11.17
N LEU A 179 12.52 -17.67 10.05
CA LEU A 179 13.73 -16.86 9.99
C LEU A 179 13.47 -15.38 10.36
N ILE A 180 12.29 -14.83 10.05
CA ILE A 180 11.92 -13.45 10.39
C ILE A 180 12.00 -13.17 11.90
N PRO A 181 11.24 -13.85 12.79
CA PRO A 181 11.31 -13.61 14.23
C PRO A 181 12.66 -13.99 14.83
N ILE A 182 13.33 -15.04 14.33
CA ILE A 182 14.69 -15.41 14.75
C ILE A 182 15.66 -14.26 14.46
N TYR A 183 15.59 -13.69 13.25
CA TYR A 183 16.43 -12.57 12.86
C TYR A 183 16.15 -11.31 13.69
N VAL A 184 14.87 -11.02 13.97
CA VAL A 184 14.49 -9.93 14.88
C VAL A 184 15.09 -10.14 16.28
N ALA A 185 15.03 -11.35 16.82
CA ALA A 185 15.66 -11.69 18.09
C ALA A 185 17.18 -11.48 18.05
N CYS A 186 17.86 -11.94 16.99
CA CYS A 186 19.29 -11.73 16.78
C CYS A 186 19.66 -10.24 16.75
N LEU A 187 18.86 -9.38 16.08
CA LEU A 187 19.09 -7.93 16.08
C LEU A 187 18.96 -7.33 17.48
N LEU A 188 18.01 -7.80 18.31
CA LEU A 188 17.85 -7.32 19.68
C LEU A 188 18.98 -7.78 20.61
N ILE A 189 19.43 -9.03 20.48
CA ILE A 189 20.55 -9.60 21.26
C ILE A 189 21.87 -8.93 20.88
N PHE A 190 22.16 -8.81 19.58
CA PHE A 190 23.41 -8.26 19.05
C PHE A 190 23.32 -6.78 18.68
N LYS A 191 22.39 -6.02 19.28
CA LYS A 191 22.13 -4.61 18.93
C LYS A 191 23.35 -3.68 18.98
N ASN A 192 24.34 -4.00 19.82
CA ASN A 192 25.58 -3.22 19.93
C ASN A 192 26.51 -3.43 18.72
N LYS A 193 26.42 -4.59 18.04
CA LYS A 193 27.16 -4.93 16.82
C LYS A 193 26.46 -4.49 15.54
N ALA A 194 25.16 -4.18 15.60
CA ALA A 194 24.39 -3.74 14.44
C ALA A 194 24.80 -2.33 14.00
N HIS A 195 25.00 -2.15 12.69
CA HIS A 195 25.17 -0.83 12.10
C HIS A 195 23.82 -0.09 12.11
N HIS A 196 23.85 1.23 12.11
CA HIS A 196 22.61 2.02 12.20
C HIS A 196 21.70 1.88 10.97
N SER A 197 22.27 1.51 9.82
CA SER A 197 21.54 1.22 8.58
C SER A 197 20.96 -0.20 8.53
N THR A 198 21.29 -1.07 9.48
CA THR A 198 20.77 -2.45 9.53
C THR A 198 19.26 -2.47 9.78
N TYR A 199 18.77 -1.70 10.76
CA TYR A 199 17.33 -1.64 11.06
C TYR A 199 16.43 -1.20 9.89
N PRO A 200 16.71 -0.07 9.19
CA PRO A 200 15.89 0.33 8.06
C PRO A 200 15.94 -0.66 6.89
N LEU A 201 17.12 -1.25 6.62
CA LEU A 201 17.26 -2.29 5.59
C LEU A 201 16.46 -3.55 5.95
N ALA A 202 16.53 -3.97 7.22
CA ALA A 202 15.75 -5.08 7.75
C ALA A 202 14.24 -4.85 7.60
N ILE A 203 13.73 -3.68 8.01
CA ILE A 203 12.31 -3.34 7.85
C ILE A 203 11.90 -3.45 6.39
N TRP A 204 12.68 -2.83 5.50
CA TRP A 204 12.33 -2.78 4.08
C TRP A 204 12.27 -4.18 3.46
N LEU A 205 13.27 -5.02 3.73
CA LEU A 205 13.35 -6.36 3.14
C LEU A 205 12.39 -7.37 3.79
N ILE A 206 12.10 -7.27 5.10
CA ILE A 206 11.02 -8.07 5.72
C ILE A 206 9.67 -7.66 5.11
N SER A 207 9.43 -6.35 4.96
CA SER A 207 8.19 -5.84 4.35
C SER A 207 8.03 -6.34 2.91
N LEU A 208 9.09 -6.24 2.11
CA LEU A 208 9.10 -6.71 0.73
C LEU A 208 8.90 -8.22 0.65
N ALA A 209 9.54 -9.01 1.52
CA ALA A 209 9.38 -10.46 1.55
C ALA A 209 7.93 -10.88 1.83
N LEU A 210 7.26 -10.24 2.79
CA LEU A 210 5.87 -10.56 3.13
C LEU A 210 4.88 -10.10 2.05
N LEU A 211 5.11 -8.94 1.43
CA LEU A 211 4.29 -8.50 0.29
C LEU A 211 4.48 -9.42 -0.91
N LEU A 212 5.71 -9.84 -1.23
CA LEU A 212 5.99 -10.80 -2.31
C LEU A 212 5.41 -12.18 -1.99
N LEU A 213 5.45 -12.63 -0.73
CA LEU A 213 4.79 -13.86 -0.30
C LEU A 213 3.32 -13.84 -0.70
N ASN A 214 2.58 -12.79 -0.32
CA ASN A 214 1.18 -12.63 -0.68
C ASN A 214 0.99 -12.48 -2.20
N GLY A 215 1.72 -11.57 -2.83
CA GLY A 215 1.57 -11.24 -4.25
C GLY A 215 1.88 -12.41 -5.19
N LEU A 216 2.84 -13.27 -4.85
CA LEU A 216 3.25 -14.40 -5.69
C LEU A 216 2.57 -15.73 -5.30
N THR A 217 1.64 -15.71 -4.33
CA THR A 217 0.88 -16.90 -3.87
C THR A 217 0.04 -17.55 -4.98
N SER A 218 -0.28 -16.82 -6.05
CA SER A 218 -1.03 -17.30 -7.23
C SER A 218 -0.28 -16.93 -8.52
N ASN A 219 -0.56 -17.64 -9.61
CA ASN A 219 -0.11 -17.22 -10.95
C ASN A 219 -0.74 -15.87 -11.31
N HIS A 220 -1.97 -15.66 -10.89
CA HIS A 220 -2.72 -14.42 -11.11
C HIS A 220 -2.63 -13.46 -9.92
N ILE A 221 -3.14 -12.24 -10.09
CA ILE A 221 -3.35 -11.30 -8.98
C ILE A 221 -4.21 -11.95 -7.88
N PHE A 222 -3.95 -11.57 -6.62
CA PHE A 222 -4.48 -12.22 -5.43
C PHE A 222 -5.07 -11.19 -4.46
N GLY A 223 -6.38 -11.27 -4.18
CA GLY A 223 -7.07 -10.39 -3.24
C GLY A 223 -8.53 -10.10 -3.63
N ILE A 224 -9.12 -9.07 -3.03
CA ILE A 224 -10.53 -8.69 -3.27
C ILE A 224 -10.60 -7.52 -4.27
N ASP A 225 -10.16 -6.33 -3.85
CA ASP A 225 -10.30 -5.10 -4.66
C ASP A 225 -9.43 -5.13 -5.93
N VAL A 226 -8.28 -5.80 -5.88
CA VAL A 226 -7.25 -5.77 -6.93
C VAL A 226 -7.76 -6.21 -8.31
N HIS A 227 -8.80 -7.04 -8.38
CA HIS A 227 -9.41 -7.43 -9.66
C HIS A 227 -10.10 -6.26 -10.36
N HIS A 228 -10.79 -5.40 -9.61
CA HIS A 228 -11.34 -4.16 -10.14
C HIS A 228 -10.25 -3.17 -10.51
N GLU A 229 -9.18 -3.08 -9.71
CA GLU A 229 -8.05 -2.22 -9.98
C GLU A 229 -7.31 -2.64 -11.27
N TYR A 230 -7.15 -3.94 -11.48
CA TYR A 230 -6.54 -4.48 -12.69
C TYR A 230 -7.42 -4.28 -13.93
N ALA A 231 -8.74 -4.39 -13.79
CA ALA A 231 -9.67 -4.13 -14.89
C ALA A 231 -9.57 -2.68 -15.38
N VAL A 232 -9.51 -1.69 -14.48
CA VAL A 232 -9.36 -0.28 -14.88
C VAL A 232 -7.98 0.03 -15.47
N PHE A 233 -6.92 -0.62 -14.97
CA PHE A 233 -5.60 -0.61 -15.61
C PHE A 233 -5.69 -1.10 -17.06
N ASN A 234 -6.31 -2.26 -17.30
CA ASN A 234 -6.41 -2.85 -18.64
C ASN A 234 -7.15 -1.94 -19.63
N ILE A 235 -8.17 -1.20 -19.17
CA ILE A 235 -8.86 -0.22 -20.01
C ILE A 235 -7.88 0.88 -20.46
N THR A 236 -7.17 1.52 -19.53
CA THR A 236 -6.20 2.57 -19.86
C THR A 236 -5.04 2.05 -20.71
N PHE A 237 -4.53 0.85 -20.41
CA PHE A 237 -3.44 0.22 -21.15
C PHE A 237 -3.82 -0.13 -22.58
N SER A 238 -4.99 -0.74 -22.79
CA SER A 238 -5.46 -1.15 -24.14
C SER A 238 -5.86 0.03 -25.01
N GLN A 239 -6.47 1.07 -24.43
CA GLN A 239 -6.81 2.31 -25.13
C GLN A 239 -5.58 3.19 -25.37
N ALA A 240 -4.51 2.99 -24.57
CA ALA A 240 -3.33 3.83 -24.48
C ALA A 240 -3.67 5.32 -24.23
N PHE A 241 -4.79 5.55 -23.55
CA PHE A 241 -5.35 6.85 -23.18
C PHE A 241 -6.24 6.67 -21.95
N TRP A 242 -6.22 7.63 -21.04
CA TRP A 242 -7.07 7.64 -19.85
C TRP A 242 -8.38 8.37 -20.14
N ASP A 243 -9.33 7.64 -20.74
CA ASP A 243 -10.65 8.17 -21.10
C ASP A 243 -11.65 8.16 -19.92
N VAL A 244 -11.71 9.27 -19.19
CA VAL A 244 -12.63 9.41 -18.06
C VAL A 244 -14.07 9.64 -18.51
N VAL A 245 -14.30 10.16 -19.72
CA VAL A 245 -15.64 10.54 -20.19
C VAL A 245 -16.48 9.27 -20.40
N THR A 246 -15.92 8.27 -21.05
CA THR A 246 -16.63 7.00 -21.31
C THR A 246 -16.71 6.09 -20.09
N ASN A 247 -15.76 6.22 -19.13
CA ASN A 247 -15.68 5.39 -17.93
C ASN A 247 -16.16 6.12 -16.66
N ALA A 248 -16.95 7.18 -16.81
CA ALA A 248 -17.33 8.07 -15.71
C ALA A 248 -18.14 7.38 -14.59
N SER A 249 -18.69 6.19 -14.80
CA SER A 249 -19.43 5.46 -13.77
C SER A 249 -18.54 4.73 -12.75
N ASN A 250 -17.24 4.60 -13.01
CA ASN A 250 -16.34 3.81 -12.16
C ASN A 250 -15.34 4.70 -11.38
N ALA A 251 -15.57 4.84 -10.07
CA ALA A 251 -14.68 5.62 -9.19
C ALA A 251 -13.24 5.08 -9.09
N TYR A 252 -13.01 3.78 -9.37
CA TYR A 252 -11.65 3.22 -9.44
C TYR A 252 -10.87 3.82 -10.60
N TYR A 253 -11.54 4.13 -11.71
CA TYR A 253 -10.91 4.68 -12.90
C TYR A 253 -10.26 6.05 -12.65
N LEU A 254 -10.74 6.78 -11.63
CA LEU A 254 -10.16 8.05 -11.22
C LEU A 254 -8.81 7.95 -10.51
N CYS A 255 -8.44 6.75 -10.03
CA CYS A 255 -7.22 6.56 -9.26
C CYS A 255 -6.02 6.39 -10.21
N THR A 256 -5.23 7.45 -10.40
CA THR A 256 -4.05 7.43 -11.30
C THR A 256 -2.98 6.46 -10.83
N SER A 257 -3.00 6.11 -9.53
CA SER A 257 -2.16 5.09 -8.92
C SER A 257 -2.40 3.69 -9.46
N ILE A 258 -3.55 3.39 -10.09
CA ILE A 258 -3.91 2.06 -10.64
C ILE A 258 -4.32 2.13 -12.13
N THR A 259 -4.36 3.31 -12.74
CA THR A 259 -4.59 3.45 -14.18
C THR A 259 -3.32 3.88 -14.90
N ILE A 260 -2.89 5.13 -14.68
CA ILE A 260 -1.75 5.75 -15.35
C ILE A 260 -0.41 5.15 -14.91
N LEU A 261 -0.17 5.04 -13.61
CA LEU A 261 1.09 4.55 -13.07
C LEU A 261 1.46 3.13 -13.58
N PRO A 262 0.59 2.11 -13.46
CA PRO A 262 0.91 0.78 -13.97
C PRO A 262 0.97 0.73 -15.50
N THR A 263 0.18 1.57 -16.21
CA THR A 263 0.27 1.69 -17.68
C THR A 263 1.65 2.16 -18.12
N ILE A 264 2.21 3.20 -17.49
CA ILE A 264 3.55 3.68 -17.79
C ILE A 264 4.59 2.59 -17.55
N TYR A 265 4.52 1.89 -16.41
CA TYR A 265 5.44 0.78 -16.15
C TYR A 265 5.30 -0.34 -17.19
N ALA A 266 4.08 -0.74 -17.56
CA ALA A 266 3.84 -1.79 -18.55
C ALA A 266 4.45 -1.44 -19.91
N VAL A 267 4.22 -0.21 -20.38
CA VAL A 267 4.71 0.25 -21.68
C VAL A 267 6.23 0.34 -21.71
N LEU A 268 6.86 0.88 -20.67
CA LEU A 268 8.31 1.05 -20.63
C LEU A 268 9.04 -0.28 -20.42
N SER A 269 8.57 -1.09 -19.47
CA SER A 269 9.26 -2.31 -19.04
C SER A 269 8.89 -3.57 -19.84
N ASN A 270 7.75 -3.58 -20.55
CA ASN A 270 7.15 -4.79 -21.14
C ASN A 270 6.78 -5.89 -20.14
N ILE A 271 6.75 -5.59 -18.84
CA ILE A 271 6.31 -6.54 -17.82
C ILE A 271 4.80 -6.72 -17.94
N ASN A 272 4.34 -7.98 -17.86
CA ASN A 272 2.92 -8.31 -17.80
C ASN A 272 2.24 -7.54 -16.65
N GLY A 273 1.05 -7.00 -16.91
CA GLY A 273 0.33 -6.16 -15.96
C GLY A 273 0.12 -6.81 -14.59
N GLU A 274 -0.20 -8.11 -14.52
CA GLU A 274 -0.39 -8.80 -13.25
C GLU A 274 0.91 -8.78 -12.42
N TYR A 275 2.06 -8.96 -13.06
CA TYR A 275 3.35 -8.87 -12.38
C TYR A 275 3.71 -7.47 -11.94
N ILE A 276 3.22 -6.41 -12.60
CA ILE A 276 3.34 -5.04 -12.10
C ILE A 276 2.62 -4.92 -10.75
N PHE A 277 1.36 -5.36 -10.67
CA PHE A 277 0.57 -5.38 -9.44
C PHE A 277 1.18 -6.28 -8.34
N LYS A 278 1.85 -7.37 -8.71
CA LYS A 278 2.46 -8.32 -7.76
C LYS A 278 3.85 -7.93 -7.28
N THR A 279 4.64 -7.21 -8.08
CA THR A 279 6.07 -6.94 -7.79
C THR A 279 6.39 -5.46 -7.61
N ILE A 280 5.97 -4.59 -8.54
CA ILE A 280 6.24 -3.16 -8.45
C ILE A 280 5.46 -2.56 -7.29
N TYR A 281 4.19 -2.92 -7.09
CA TYR A 281 3.45 -2.46 -5.92
C TYR A 281 3.93 -3.10 -4.62
N ALA A 282 4.51 -4.30 -4.63
CA ALA A 282 5.18 -4.87 -3.46
C ALA A 282 6.38 -4.00 -3.04
N PHE A 283 7.18 -3.55 -4.02
CA PHE A 283 8.25 -2.59 -3.79
C PHE A 283 7.69 -1.27 -3.23
N ILE A 284 6.67 -0.67 -3.87
CA ILE A 284 6.08 0.60 -3.41
C ILE A 284 5.55 0.47 -1.98
N GLY A 285 4.79 -0.59 -1.69
CA GLY A 285 4.24 -0.87 -0.37
C GLY A 285 5.28 -1.11 0.71
N SER A 286 6.40 -1.74 0.36
CA SER A 286 7.50 -2.00 1.29
C SER A 286 8.17 -0.71 1.82
N LEU A 287 7.96 0.43 1.16
CA LEU A 287 8.43 1.74 1.62
C LEU A 287 7.58 2.30 2.77
N VAL A 288 6.33 1.87 2.94
CA VAL A 288 5.40 2.39 3.96
C VAL A 288 5.97 2.23 5.38
N PRO A 289 6.38 1.02 5.83
CA PRO A 289 6.93 0.85 7.17
C PRO A 289 8.31 1.51 7.33
N LEU A 290 9.06 1.67 6.24
CA LEU A 290 10.34 2.38 6.23
C LEU A 290 10.15 3.89 6.53
N VAL A 291 9.13 4.52 5.93
CA VAL A 291 8.75 5.91 6.24
C VAL A 291 8.29 6.04 7.71
N ALA A 292 7.56 5.05 8.21
CA ALA A 292 7.14 5.03 9.61
C ALA A 292 8.35 4.95 10.56
N TYR A 293 9.33 4.10 10.27
CA TYR A 293 10.59 4.04 11.02
C TYR A 293 11.33 5.38 11.05
N LEU A 294 11.42 6.07 9.91
CA LEU A 294 12.04 7.41 9.83
C LEU A 294 11.33 8.39 10.77
N THR A 295 10.01 8.31 10.86
CA THR A 295 9.18 9.13 11.77
C THR A 295 9.43 8.77 13.24
N PHE A 296 9.45 7.48 13.57
CA PHE A 296 9.61 7.00 14.95
C PHE A 296 11.01 7.18 15.51
N ASN A 297 12.04 7.05 14.67
CA ASN A 297 13.45 7.22 15.03
C ASN A 297 13.78 8.67 15.47
N LYS A 298 12.87 9.61 15.24
CA LYS A 298 12.94 10.96 15.81
C LYS A 298 12.64 10.98 17.32
N TYR A 299 11.74 10.12 17.79
CA TYR A 299 11.22 10.16 19.17
C TYR A 299 11.76 9.02 20.04
N PHE A 300 12.17 7.92 19.42
CA PHE A 300 12.69 6.73 20.09
C PHE A 300 14.12 6.39 19.68
N LYS A 301 14.76 5.52 20.45
CA LYS A 301 16.00 4.87 20.05
C LYS A 301 15.74 4.00 18.81
N LYS A 302 16.79 3.77 18.00
CA LYS A 302 16.70 3.04 16.71
C LYS A 302 16.06 1.66 16.84
N ASP A 303 16.40 0.92 17.89
CA ASP A 303 15.84 -0.40 18.21
C ASP A 303 14.33 -0.34 18.53
N LYS A 304 13.91 0.64 19.32
CA LYS A 304 12.49 0.87 19.65
C LYS A 304 11.68 1.39 18.45
N ALA A 305 12.26 2.26 17.64
CA ALA A 305 11.66 2.71 16.39
C ALA A 305 11.51 1.55 15.39
N PHE A 306 12.50 0.63 15.36
CA PHE A 306 12.44 -0.59 14.56
C PHE A 306 11.27 -1.49 14.98
N LEU A 307 11.13 -1.77 16.29
CA LEU A 307 10.00 -2.55 16.80
C LEU A 307 8.64 -1.88 16.55
N ALA A 308 8.55 -0.56 16.65
CA ALA A 308 7.34 0.19 16.31
C ALA A 308 6.97 0.05 14.82
N ALA A 309 7.96 0.06 13.92
CA ALA A 309 7.72 -0.16 12.50
C ALA A 309 7.32 -1.61 12.21
N LEU A 310 7.89 -2.59 12.92
CA LEU A 310 7.47 -4.00 12.79
C LEU A 310 6.01 -4.23 13.19
N LEU A 311 5.46 -3.43 14.11
CA LEU A 311 4.02 -3.50 14.40
C LEU A 311 3.16 -3.28 13.15
N ILE A 312 3.60 -2.41 12.23
CA ILE A 312 2.93 -2.12 10.96
C ILE A 312 3.13 -3.29 9.99
N VAL A 313 4.37 -3.77 9.87
CA VAL A 313 4.74 -4.90 9.00
C VAL A 313 3.97 -6.17 9.37
N PHE A 314 3.77 -6.40 10.67
CA PHE A 314 3.12 -7.61 11.19
C PHE A 314 1.60 -7.48 11.29
N GLN A 315 0.99 -6.41 10.77
CA GLN A 315 -0.47 -6.38 10.61
C GLN A 315 -0.88 -7.27 9.43
N ASN A 316 -1.90 -8.10 9.63
CA ASN A 316 -2.49 -8.91 8.57
C ASN A 316 -2.88 -8.06 7.35
N PHE A 317 -3.54 -6.91 7.56
CA PHE A 317 -3.92 -6.02 6.46
C PHE A 317 -2.72 -5.46 5.67
N PHE A 318 -1.56 -5.27 6.30
CA PHE A 318 -0.35 -4.88 5.57
C PHE A 318 0.15 -6.02 4.69
N ILE A 319 0.20 -7.25 5.21
CA ILE A 319 0.66 -8.44 4.45
C ILE A 319 -0.23 -8.68 3.22
N LEU A 320 -1.54 -8.50 3.38
CA LEU A 320 -2.53 -8.67 2.30
C LEU A 320 -2.73 -7.42 1.41
N SER A 321 -1.98 -6.33 1.63
CA SER A 321 -2.27 -5.03 1.01
C SER A 321 -2.12 -4.96 -0.51
N LEU A 322 -1.49 -5.96 -1.14
CA LEU A 322 -1.50 -6.09 -2.61
C LEU A 322 -2.89 -6.45 -3.16
N GLY A 323 -3.80 -6.90 -2.31
CA GLY A 323 -5.21 -7.05 -2.67
C GLY A 323 -5.97 -5.71 -2.82
N CYS A 324 -5.33 -4.57 -2.52
CA CYS A 324 -5.90 -3.21 -2.62
C CYS A 324 -4.80 -2.17 -2.89
N THR A 325 -4.17 -2.24 -4.06
CA THR A 325 -2.96 -1.49 -4.41
C THR A 325 -3.15 0.03 -4.46
N ARG A 326 -4.34 0.52 -4.83
CA ARG A 326 -4.62 1.98 -4.84
C ARG A 326 -4.47 2.61 -3.46
N GLN A 327 -4.93 1.89 -2.44
CA GLN A 327 -4.83 2.31 -1.05
C GLN A 327 -3.39 2.23 -0.55
N LEU A 328 -2.64 1.21 -0.97
CA LEU A 328 -1.23 1.04 -0.60
C LEU A 328 -0.38 2.24 -1.06
N VAL A 329 -0.59 2.73 -2.29
CA VAL A 329 0.09 3.94 -2.80
C VAL A 329 -0.35 5.18 -2.02
N ALA A 330 -1.64 5.34 -1.71
CA ALA A 330 -2.13 6.45 -0.91
C ALA A 330 -1.57 6.45 0.53
N LEU A 331 -1.42 5.28 1.15
CA LEU A 331 -0.81 5.10 2.47
C LEU A 331 0.66 5.52 2.47
N LEU A 332 1.42 5.21 1.42
CA LEU A 332 2.80 5.68 1.27
C LEU A 332 2.87 7.20 1.35
N PHE A 333 2.05 7.90 0.56
CA PHE A 333 2.05 9.36 0.54
C PHE A 333 1.49 9.99 1.81
N PHE A 334 0.52 9.35 2.46
CA PHE A 334 0.05 9.76 3.78
C PHE A 334 1.16 9.67 4.83
N PHE A 335 1.85 8.54 4.91
CA PHE A 335 2.95 8.34 5.86
C PHE A 335 4.10 9.30 5.57
N LEU A 336 4.36 9.57 4.29
CA LEU A 336 5.37 10.53 3.86
C LEU A 336 5.00 11.95 4.27
N ALA A 337 3.73 12.35 4.13
CA ALA A 337 3.24 13.64 4.60
C ALA A 337 3.45 13.82 6.12
N VAL A 338 3.15 12.79 6.92
CA VAL A 338 3.41 12.79 8.37
C VAL A 338 4.91 12.92 8.66
N PHE A 339 5.75 12.09 8.01
CA PHE A 339 7.20 12.16 8.14
C PHE A 339 7.73 13.57 7.84
N ILE A 340 7.36 14.14 6.68
CA ILE A 340 7.80 15.46 6.23
C ILE A 340 7.38 16.56 7.21
N LEU A 341 6.14 16.51 7.70
CA LEU A 341 5.60 17.51 8.61
C LEU A 341 6.44 17.65 9.88
N PHE A 342 6.88 16.52 10.42
CA PHE A 342 7.62 16.46 11.67
C PHE A 342 9.14 16.48 11.51
N ASP A 343 9.71 16.18 10.35
CA ASP A 343 11.16 16.14 10.22
C ASP A 343 11.81 17.53 10.38
N LYS A 344 12.87 17.62 11.19
CA LYS A 344 13.56 18.89 11.47
C LYS A 344 14.76 19.15 10.56
N GLU A 345 15.25 18.13 9.83
CA GLU A 345 16.37 18.28 8.90
C GLU A 345 15.90 18.88 7.56
N ILE A 346 14.62 18.70 7.20
CA ILE A 346 14.01 19.30 6.02
C ILE A 346 13.79 20.81 6.23
N SER A 347 14.37 21.63 5.35
CA SER A 347 14.17 23.07 5.31
C SER A 347 12.70 23.45 5.07
N ASP A 348 12.22 24.54 5.66
CA ASP A 348 10.80 24.91 5.62
C ASP A 348 10.24 25.01 4.20
N LYS A 349 11.00 25.61 3.26
CA LYS A 349 10.60 25.70 1.85
C LYS A 349 10.40 24.31 1.24
N SER A 350 11.37 23.42 1.43
CA SER A 350 11.30 22.06 0.87
C SER A 350 10.19 21.25 1.54
N ARG A 351 9.99 21.45 2.85
CA ARG A 351 8.92 20.81 3.61
C ARG A 351 7.55 21.12 3.03
N LYS A 352 7.28 22.39 2.75
CA LYS A 352 6.02 22.82 2.13
C LYS A 352 5.82 22.18 0.76
N ILE A 353 6.84 22.23 -0.11
CA ILE A 353 6.77 21.63 -1.45
C ILE A 353 6.51 20.12 -1.38
N LEU A 354 7.31 19.40 -0.58
CA LEU A 354 7.19 17.95 -0.43
C LEU A 354 5.84 17.56 0.20
N LEU A 355 5.34 18.34 1.16
CA LEU A 355 4.04 18.11 1.78
C LEU A 355 2.90 18.29 0.77
N ILE A 356 2.94 19.33 -0.06
CA ILE A 356 1.96 19.56 -1.13
C ILE A 356 1.97 18.38 -2.12
N ILE A 357 3.16 18.00 -2.61
CA ILE A 357 3.30 16.86 -3.55
C ILE A 357 2.76 15.57 -2.93
N SER A 358 3.08 15.30 -1.66
CA SER A 358 2.60 14.10 -0.97
C SER A 358 1.07 14.10 -0.83
N VAL A 359 0.48 15.23 -0.43
CA VAL A 359 -0.97 15.32 -0.28
C VAL A 359 -1.70 15.23 -1.62
N TRP A 360 -1.21 15.90 -2.66
CA TRP A 360 -1.81 15.81 -4.00
C TRP A 360 -1.67 14.39 -4.56
N ALA A 361 -0.52 13.74 -4.38
CA ALA A 361 -0.31 12.36 -4.82
C ALA A 361 -1.24 11.39 -4.08
N MET A 362 -1.47 11.60 -2.80
CA MET A 362 -2.46 10.84 -2.01
C MET A 362 -3.89 11.03 -2.55
N ILE A 363 -4.30 12.26 -2.87
CA ILE A 363 -5.64 12.58 -3.41
C ILE A 363 -5.92 11.85 -4.73
N ILE A 364 -4.97 11.88 -5.68
CA ILE A 364 -5.13 11.20 -6.98
C ILE A 364 -4.95 9.68 -6.89
N SER A 365 -4.39 9.18 -5.78
CA SER A 365 -4.17 7.73 -5.57
C SER A 365 -5.39 7.03 -4.98
N HIS A 366 -6.07 7.64 -4.00
CA HIS A 366 -7.26 7.05 -3.37
C HIS A 366 -8.08 8.10 -2.61
N TYR A 367 -9.31 8.35 -3.06
CA TYR A 367 -10.20 9.38 -2.51
C TYR A 367 -10.53 9.16 -1.02
N SER A 368 -10.94 7.94 -0.62
CA SER A 368 -11.34 7.69 0.77
C SER A 368 -10.18 7.84 1.76
N THR A 369 -8.99 7.33 1.43
CA THR A 369 -7.78 7.52 2.26
C THR A 369 -7.40 8.99 2.35
N ALA A 370 -7.52 9.74 1.25
CA ALA A 370 -7.27 11.18 1.26
C ALA A 370 -8.25 11.93 2.17
N TYR A 371 -9.56 11.60 2.15
CA TYR A 371 -10.54 12.22 3.05
C TYR A 371 -10.18 11.99 4.52
N VAL A 372 -9.92 10.74 4.92
CA VAL A 372 -9.55 10.41 6.30
C VAL A 372 -8.25 11.11 6.70
N ALA A 373 -7.23 11.06 5.84
CA ALA A 373 -5.93 11.67 6.10
C ALA A 373 -6.03 13.19 6.25
N LEU A 374 -6.76 13.88 5.38
CA LEU A 374 -6.88 15.33 5.37
C LEU A 374 -7.67 15.84 6.58
N THR A 375 -8.77 15.18 6.93
CA THR A 375 -9.56 15.51 8.14
C THR A 375 -8.68 15.48 9.40
N LEU A 376 -7.70 14.59 9.46
CA LEU A 376 -6.84 14.39 10.64
C LEU A 376 -5.55 15.21 10.59
N LEU A 377 -4.99 15.46 9.41
CA LEU A 377 -3.79 16.29 9.24
C LEU A 377 -4.09 17.78 9.30
N LEU A 378 -5.26 18.23 8.84
CA LEU A 378 -5.60 19.64 8.76
C LEU A 378 -5.54 20.33 10.15
N PRO A 379 -6.08 19.77 11.25
CA PRO A 379 -5.91 20.34 12.58
C PRO A 379 -4.44 20.45 13.02
N ILE A 380 -3.59 19.51 12.59
CA ILE A 380 -2.15 19.49 12.91
C ILE A 380 -1.43 20.58 12.12
N ILE A 381 -1.77 20.77 10.84
CA ILE A 381 -1.19 21.81 9.97
C ILE A 381 -1.61 23.22 10.43
N LEU A 382 -2.88 23.36 10.86
CA LEU A 382 -3.46 24.60 11.42
C LEU A 382 -2.99 24.92 12.84
N LEU A 383 -2.28 24.01 13.51
CA LEU A 383 -1.89 24.15 14.90
C LEU A 383 -1.13 25.47 15.23
N PRO A 384 -0.20 26.00 14.40
CA PRO A 384 0.44 27.29 14.67
C PRO A 384 -0.56 28.44 14.73
N PHE A 385 -1.55 28.43 13.83
CA PHE A 385 -2.65 29.39 13.79
C PHE A 385 -3.54 29.27 15.03
N LEU A 386 -4.04 28.06 15.33
CA LEU A 386 -4.90 27.81 16.49
C LEU A 386 -4.25 28.24 17.80
N LYS A 387 -2.93 27.99 17.96
CA LYS A 387 -2.17 28.43 19.14
C LYS A 387 -2.01 29.95 19.23
N SER A 388 -1.91 30.64 18.10
CA SER A 388 -1.80 32.10 18.07
C SER A 388 -3.15 32.79 18.30
N LEU A 389 -4.25 32.12 17.96
CA LEU A 389 -5.61 32.63 18.10
C LEU A 389 -6.04 32.74 19.57
N VAL A 390 -5.71 31.75 20.40
CA VAL A 390 -6.12 31.74 21.82
C VAL A 390 -5.59 32.97 22.60
N PRO A 391 -4.30 33.35 22.53
CA PRO A 391 -3.81 34.57 23.15
C PRO A 391 -4.38 35.86 22.54
N TYR A 392 -4.61 35.87 21.23
CA TYR A 392 -5.16 37.01 20.51
C TYR A 392 -6.60 37.31 20.96
N LEU A 393 -7.47 36.29 21.00
CA LEU A 393 -8.85 36.40 21.48
C LEU A 393 -8.95 36.80 22.97
N LYS A 394 -7.92 36.47 23.77
CA LYS A 394 -7.83 36.86 25.18
C LYS A 394 -7.29 38.29 25.39
N ASN A 395 -7.14 39.09 24.33
CA ASN A 395 -6.58 40.46 24.35
C ASN A 395 -5.25 40.57 25.12
N LEU A 396 -4.41 39.52 25.07
CA LEU A 396 -3.07 39.57 25.65
C LEU A 396 -2.23 40.55 24.82
N LYS A 397 -1.80 41.66 25.43
CA LYS A 397 -1.05 42.75 24.76
C LYS A 397 0.05 42.21 23.84
N ASN A 398 0.14 42.79 22.64
CA ASN A 398 1.20 42.59 21.65
C ASN A 398 1.29 41.17 21.02
N LYS A 399 0.20 40.39 20.96
CA LYS A 399 0.17 39.10 20.24
C LYS A 399 -0.45 39.23 18.85
N LYS A 400 0.27 38.78 17.81
CA LYS A 400 -0.20 38.72 16.42
C LYS A 400 -0.64 37.29 16.06
N ILE A 401 -1.60 37.18 15.13
CA ILE A 401 -2.03 35.91 14.56
C ILE A 401 -0.92 35.35 13.65
N ASN A 402 -0.66 34.05 13.75
CA ASN A 402 0.34 33.34 12.96
C ASN A 402 -0.35 32.55 11.83
N PHE A 403 -0.17 32.98 10.58
CA PHE A 403 -0.72 32.32 9.38
C PHE A 403 0.24 31.30 8.76
N GLN A 404 1.20 30.77 9.53
CA GLN A 404 2.09 29.73 9.05
C GLN A 404 1.29 28.53 8.49
N ASN A 405 1.71 28.07 7.30
CA ASN A 405 1.12 26.98 6.51
C ASN A 405 -0.19 27.28 5.78
N PHE A 406 -0.73 28.51 5.84
CA PHE A 406 -1.93 28.85 5.05
C PHE A 406 -1.70 28.70 3.54
N ASP A 407 -0.49 28.99 3.08
CA ASP A 407 -0.07 28.75 1.70
C ASP A 407 -0.20 27.28 1.28
N VAL A 408 0.21 26.36 2.17
CA VAL A 408 0.05 24.91 1.96
C VAL A 408 -1.43 24.53 1.93
N ILE A 409 -2.21 25.04 2.89
CA ILE A 409 -3.64 24.74 3.02
C ILE A 409 -4.40 25.21 1.79
N VAL A 410 -4.18 26.44 1.34
CA VAL A 410 -4.82 27.00 0.14
C VAL A 410 -4.50 26.15 -1.09
N LEU A 411 -3.25 25.72 -1.28
CA LEU A 411 -2.88 24.88 -2.41
C LEU A 411 -3.48 23.47 -2.34
N ILE A 412 -3.61 22.89 -1.13
CA ILE A 412 -4.32 21.61 -0.94
C ILE A 412 -5.79 21.77 -1.31
N PHE A 413 -6.47 22.77 -0.75
CA PHE A 413 -7.90 23.00 -1.02
C PHE A 413 -8.15 23.38 -2.47
N ALA A 414 -7.31 24.21 -3.10
CA ALA A 414 -7.43 24.55 -4.50
C ALA A 414 -7.35 23.29 -5.39
N PHE A 415 -6.38 22.41 -5.13
CA PHE A 415 -6.28 21.15 -5.87
C PHE A 415 -7.47 20.23 -5.61
N MET A 416 -7.93 20.10 -4.36
CA MET A 416 -9.14 19.33 -4.05
C MET A 416 -10.37 19.87 -4.78
N MET A 417 -10.56 21.19 -4.80
CA MET A 417 -11.68 21.83 -5.49
C MET A 417 -11.62 21.58 -7.00
N VAL A 418 -10.42 21.63 -7.60
CA VAL A 418 -10.25 21.29 -9.02
C VAL A 418 -10.50 19.80 -9.25
N TRP A 419 -9.84 18.91 -8.51
CA TRP A 419 -9.92 17.47 -8.72
C TRP A 419 -11.31 16.92 -8.44
N TYR A 420 -11.92 17.28 -7.31
CA TYR A 420 -13.26 16.84 -6.94
C TYR A 420 -14.36 17.62 -7.63
N GLY A 421 -14.12 18.87 -8.05
CA GLY A 421 -15.07 19.64 -8.85
C GLY A 421 -15.19 19.11 -10.28
N VAL A 422 -14.06 18.84 -10.94
CA VAL A 422 -14.04 18.30 -12.32
C VAL A 422 -14.70 16.93 -12.39
N PHE A 423 -14.49 16.08 -11.38
CA PHE A 423 -15.04 14.72 -11.33
C PHE A 423 -16.17 14.55 -10.32
N ALA A 424 -16.88 15.64 -10.01
CA ALA A 424 -17.88 15.67 -8.94
C ALA A 424 -18.95 14.61 -9.11
N GLY A 425 -19.50 14.42 -10.32
CA GLY A 425 -20.57 13.44 -10.56
C GLY A 425 -20.17 12.00 -10.21
N ILE A 426 -18.94 11.60 -10.53
CA ILE A 426 -18.40 10.26 -10.27
C ILE A 426 -18.21 10.03 -8.78
N GLN A 427 -17.70 11.04 -8.08
CA GLN A 427 -17.34 10.94 -6.67
C GLN A 427 -18.54 11.16 -5.75
N LEU A 428 -19.49 12.01 -6.15
CA LEU A 428 -20.79 12.14 -5.51
C LEU A 428 -21.58 10.85 -5.63
N ALA A 429 -21.60 10.19 -6.79
CA ALA A 429 -22.27 8.90 -6.94
C ALA A 429 -21.64 7.82 -6.03
N ALA A 430 -20.31 7.78 -5.92
CA ALA A 430 -19.62 6.88 -5.00
C ALA A 430 -19.89 7.22 -3.51
N GLY A 431 -20.02 8.50 -3.17
CA GLY A 431 -20.28 8.98 -1.82
C GLY A 431 -21.75 8.91 -1.38
N SER A 432 -22.70 9.14 -2.29
CA SER A 432 -24.13 9.18 -1.99
C SER A 432 -24.67 7.80 -1.62
N GLY A 433 -24.25 6.74 -2.32
CA GLY A 433 -24.62 5.37 -1.97
C GLY A 433 -24.12 4.97 -0.56
N SER A 434 -22.94 5.44 -0.17
CA SER A 434 -22.42 5.25 1.19
C SER A 434 -23.24 6.03 2.23
N MET A 435 -23.66 7.27 1.91
CA MET A 435 -24.44 8.11 2.80
C MET A 435 -25.87 7.58 3.02
N GLU A 436 -26.50 7.06 1.97
CA GLU A 436 -27.82 6.42 2.04
C GLU A 436 -27.80 5.14 2.86
N GLN A 437 -26.73 4.35 2.74
CA GLN A 437 -26.51 3.16 3.58
C GLN A 437 -26.25 3.53 5.06
N ILE A 438 -25.52 4.62 5.33
CA ILE A 438 -25.31 5.13 6.70
C ILE A 438 -26.62 5.67 7.30
N SER A 439 -27.41 6.43 6.52
CA SER A 439 -28.67 7.01 7.01
C SER A 439 -29.72 5.94 7.27
N SER A 440 -29.89 4.97 6.36
CA SER A 440 -30.83 3.85 6.51
C SER A 440 -30.46 2.92 7.68
N SER A 441 -29.17 2.63 7.89
CA SER A 441 -28.72 1.83 9.05
C SER A 441 -28.89 2.57 10.38
N THR A 442 -28.67 3.88 10.40
CA THR A 442 -28.90 4.69 11.61
C THR A 442 -30.40 4.79 11.94
N ALA A 443 -31.25 4.86 10.92
CA ALA A 443 -32.71 4.92 11.07
C ALA A 443 -33.36 3.58 11.47
N SER A 444 -32.81 2.45 11.01
CA SER A 444 -33.30 1.09 11.32
C SER A 444 -32.82 0.54 12.67
N GLY A 445 -31.96 1.28 13.39
CA GLY A 445 -31.40 0.90 14.68
C GLY A 445 -30.07 0.15 14.54
N ILE A 446 -29.14 0.42 15.46
CA ILE A 446 -27.78 -0.14 15.45
C ILE A 446 -27.84 -1.63 15.84
N THR A 447 -27.78 -2.51 14.84
CA THR A 447 -27.65 -3.97 15.03
C THR A 447 -26.18 -4.41 14.95
N ALA A 448 -25.85 -5.58 15.51
CA ALA A 448 -24.48 -6.12 15.47
C ALA A 448 -23.97 -6.30 14.02
N ASP A 449 -24.82 -6.71 13.09
CA ASP A 449 -24.48 -6.98 11.68
C ASP A 449 -24.12 -5.74 10.86
N SER A 450 -24.40 -4.56 11.41
CA SER A 450 -24.02 -3.27 10.81
C SER A 450 -22.54 -2.90 11.04
N ARG A 451 -21.81 -3.67 11.86
CA ARG A 451 -20.37 -3.48 12.13
C ARG A 451 -19.51 -4.41 11.29
N ASP A 452 -18.27 -3.99 11.04
CA ASP A 452 -17.24 -4.86 10.48
C ASP A 452 -16.93 -6.05 11.42
N ALA A 453 -16.72 -7.23 10.86
CA ALA A 453 -16.47 -8.46 11.63
C ALA A 453 -15.27 -8.34 12.58
N SER A 454 -14.23 -7.58 12.19
CA SER A 454 -13.06 -7.34 13.05
C SER A 454 -13.39 -6.48 14.26
N VAL A 455 -14.39 -5.59 14.17
CA VAL A 455 -14.87 -4.78 15.31
C VAL A 455 -15.70 -5.64 16.26
N LEU A 456 -16.51 -6.55 15.75
CA LEU A 456 -17.27 -7.50 16.57
C LEU A 456 -16.35 -8.47 17.32
N ALA A 457 -15.27 -8.90 16.66
CA ALA A 457 -14.29 -9.81 17.22
C ALA A 457 -13.60 -9.27 18.48
N ILE A 458 -13.42 -7.94 18.60
CA ILE A 458 -12.88 -7.27 19.82
C ILE A 458 -13.75 -7.56 21.06
N PHE A 459 -15.06 -7.78 20.86
CA PHE A 459 -15.99 -8.11 21.94
C PHE A 459 -16.15 -9.62 22.15
N GLY A 460 -15.34 -10.45 21.48
CA GLY A 460 -15.46 -11.92 21.51
C GLY A 460 -16.67 -12.46 20.74
N ILE A 461 -17.39 -11.61 20.00
CA ILE A 461 -18.53 -12.03 19.18
C ILE A 461 -17.99 -12.67 17.90
N GLY A 462 -18.48 -13.86 17.56
CA GLY A 462 -18.07 -14.57 16.34
C GLY A 462 -16.77 -15.39 16.47
N VAL A 463 -16.38 -15.80 17.69
CA VAL A 463 -15.26 -16.74 17.90
C VAL A 463 -15.61 -18.11 17.33
N LYS A 464 -14.93 -18.51 16.25
CA LYS A 464 -15.21 -19.77 15.52
C LYS A 464 -14.33 -20.96 15.95
N SER A 465 -13.14 -20.70 16.52
CA SER A 465 -12.15 -21.75 16.84
C SER A 465 -11.09 -21.25 17.85
N LEU A 466 -10.28 -22.16 18.41
CA LEU A 466 -9.18 -21.80 19.31
C LEU A 466 -8.09 -20.94 18.61
N PRO A 467 -7.61 -21.27 17.39
CA PRO A 467 -6.71 -20.40 16.64
C PRO A 467 -7.28 -19.00 16.39
N ASN A 468 -8.60 -18.88 16.15
CA ASN A 468 -9.28 -17.60 16.02
C ASN A 468 -9.23 -16.80 17.34
N LEU A 469 -9.51 -17.46 18.47
CA LEU A 469 -9.40 -16.83 19.79
C LEU A 469 -7.99 -16.30 20.07
N MET A 470 -6.94 -17.04 19.68
CA MET A 470 -5.55 -16.58 19.81
C MET A 470 -5.30 -15.29 19.00
N SER A 471 -5.83 -15.21 17.78
CA SER A 471 -5.76 -13.99 16.96
C SER A 471 -6.47 -12.81 17.62
N ILE A 472 -7.65 -13.02 18.19
CA ILE A 472 -8.41 -11.97 18.90
C ILE A 472 -7.59 -11.45 20.08
N ILE A 473 -7.12 -12.36 20.96
CA ILE A 473 -6.33 -11.99 22.14
C ILE A 473 -5.05 -11.23 21.75
N ALA A 474 -4.33 -11.68 20.70
CA ALA A 474 -3.12 -11.01 20.26
C ALA A 474 -3.39 -9.56 19.80
N ASN A 475 -4.46 -9.34 19.03
CA ASN A 475 -4.86 -8.01 18.59
C ASN A 475 -5.35 -7.14 19.76
N ASP A 476 -6.16 -7.69 20.66
CA ASP A 476 -6.65 -6.97 21.84
C ASP A 476 -5.52 -6.55 22.78
N LEU A 477 -4.49 -7.39 22.95
CA LEU A 477 -3.29 -7.01 23.70
C LEU A 477 -2.52 -5.86 23.04
N VAL A 478 -2.51 -5.76 21.70
CA VAL A 478 -1.95 -4.61 20.99
C VAL A 478 -2.78 -3.35 21.27
N PHE A 479 -4.12 -3.43 21.17
CA PHE A 479 -5.00 -2.31 21.50
C PHE A 479 -4.85 -1.87 22.96
N PHE A 480 -4.74 -2.82 23.88
CA PHE A 480 -4.52 -2.56 25.30
C PHE A 480 -3.16 -1.88 25.54
N ALA A 481 -2.09 -2.33 24.88
CA ALA A 481 -0.80 -1.67 24.94
C ALA A 481 -0.84 -0.23 24.40
N ILE A 482 -1.56 0.02 23.30
CA ILE A 482 -1.79 1.38 22.77
C ILE A 482 -2.54 2.23 23.79
N PHE A 483 -3.60 1.68 24.42
CA PHE A 483 -4.38 2.36 25.45
C PHE A 483 -3.53 2.73 26.68
N LEU A 484 -2.73 1.80 27.21
CA LEU A 484 -1.79 2.09 28.29
C LEU A 484 -0.76 3.16 27.89
N GLY A 485 -0.34 3.14 26.63
CA GLY A 485 0.52 4.16 26.05
C GLY A 485 -0.11 5.55 26.08
N LEU A 486 -1.37 5.63 25.64
CA LEU A 486 -2.16 6.86 25.68
C LEU A 486 -2.31 7.36 27.11
N LEU A 487 -2.67 6.49 28.06
CA LEU A 487 -2.79 6.82 29.47
C LEU A 487 -1.45 7.33 30.04
N GLY A 488 -0.33 6.68 29.69
CA GLY A 488 1.01 7.13 30.04
C GLY A 488 1.35 8.53 29.49
N ILE A 489 0.97 8.80 28.23
CA ILE A 489 1.14 10.13 27.60
C ILE A 489 0.29 11.19 28.32
N THR A 490 -0.96 10.88 28.65
CA THR A 490 -1.89 11.79 29.33
C THR A 490 -1.40 12.11 30.75
N LEU A 491 -1.10 11.09 31.56
CA LEU A 491 -0.65 11.28 32.94
C LEU A 491 0.71 11.98 33.03
N LYS A 492 1.62 11.67 32.10
CA LYS A 492 2.97 12.25 32.05
C LYS A 492 3.10 13.26 30.91
N PHE A 493 2.06 14.04 30.65
CA PHE A 493 1.99 14.94 29.50
C PHE A 493 3.17 15.91 29.43
N LYS A 494 3.57 16.54 30.54
CA LYS A 494 4.74 17.45 30.59
C LYS A 494 6.05 16.77 30.15
N TYR A 495 6.23 15.49 30.48
CA TYR A 495 7.40 14.71 30.12
C TYR A 495 7.41 14.39 28.62
N TYR A 496 6.31 13.84 28.10
CA TYR A 496 6.22 13.48 26.68
C TYR A 496 6.20 14.71 25.78
N ARG A 497 5.64 15.83 26.23
CA ARG A 497 5.66 17.10 25.50
C ARG A 497 7.07 17.65 25.28
N LYS A 498 8.02 17.34 26.16
CA LYS A 498 9.45 17.69 25.97
C LYS A 498 10.14 16.78 24.95
N LYS A 499 9.68 15.53 24.81
CA LYS A 499 10.27 14.52 23.92
C LYS A 499 9.64 14.49 22.52
N MET A 500 8.36 14.80 22.42
CA MET A 500 7.55 14.71 21.20
C MET A 500 6.93 16.06 20.87
N ASP A 501 6.81 16.34 19.57
CA ASP A 501 6.15 17.54 19.09
C ASP A 501 4.65 17.52 19.43
N PHE A 502 4.08 18.69 19.74
CA PHE A 502 2.69 18.77 20.18
C PHE A 502 1.75 18.28 19.10
N GLY A 503 2.04 18.63 17.84
CA GLY A 503 1.26 18.17 16.70
C GLY A 503 1.27 16.64 16.58
N PHE A 504 2.36 15.99 16.97
CA PHE A 504 2.44 14.53 16.96
C PHE A 504 1.58 13.92 18.07
N ILE A 505 1.66 14.47 19.28
CA ILE A 505 0.78 14.08 20.40
C ILE A 505 -0.70 14.34 20.07
N LEU A 506 -1.02 15.48 19.43
CA LEU A 506 -2.37 15.79 18.96
C LEU A 506 -2.83 14.74 17.94
N GLY A 507 -1.95 14.34 17.00
CA GLY A 507 -2.23 13.25 16.08
C GLY A 507 -2.57 11.94 16.79
N ILE A 508 -1.84 11.57 17.85
CA ILE A 508 -2.17 10.38 18.67
C ILE A 508 -3.62 10.48 19.19
N TYR A 509 -4.01 11.61 19.78
CA TYR A 509 -5.38 11.78 20.29
C TYR A 509 -6.44 11.76 19.18
N LEU A 510 -6.20 12.43 18.04
CA LEU A 510 -7.13 12.47 16.92
C LEU A 510 -7.37 11.08 16.32
N PHE A 511 -6.31 10.28 16.16
CA PHE A 511 -6.43 8.93 15.62
C PHE A 511 -7.04 7.94 16.62
N ILE A 512 -6.84 8.10 17.93
CA ILE A 512 -7.61 7.34 18.92
C ILE A 512 -9.09 7.72 18.87
N LEU A 513 -9.41 9.00 18.80
CA LEU A 513 -10.80 9.47 18.69
C LEU A 513 -11.47 8.90 17.44
N LEU A 514 -10.75 8.85 16.31
CA LEU A 514 -11.22 8.20 15.09
C LEU A 514 -11.55 6.73 15.33
N LEU A 515 -10.63 5.95 15.93
CA LEU A 515 -10.88 4.53 16.20
C LEU A 515 -12.11 4.34 17.11
N ILE A 516 -12.28 5.18 18.14
CA ILE A 516 -13.47 5.17 18.99
C ILE A 516 -14.73 5.49 18.19
N MET A 517 -14.70 6.52 17.32
CA MET A 517 -15.83 6.87 16.46
C MET A 517 -16.21 5.72 15.51
N PHE A 518 -15.23 4.97 15.01
CA PHE A 518 -15.46 3.82 14.15
C PHE A 518 -16.10 2.63 14.88
N ILE A 519 -15.85 2.47 16.17
CA ILE A 519 -16.55 1.49 17.02
C ILE A 519 -17.99 1.96 17.28
N ILE A 520 -18.18 3.26 17.51
CA ILE A 520 -19.48 3.86 17.84
C ILE A 520 -20.40 3.92 16.61
N VAL A 521 -19.87 4.23 15.42
CA VAL A 521 -20.62 4.43 14.17
C VAL A 521 -20.46 3.19 13.26
N PRO A 522 -21.38 2.21 13.33
CA PRO A 522 -21.18 0.87 12.77
C PRO A 522 -20.90 0.84 11.27
N MET A 523 -21.74 1.53 10.49
CA MET A 523 -21.73 1.41 9.03
C MET A 523 -20.48 2.01 8.39
N VAL A 524 -19.87 3.02 9.04
CA VAL A 524 -18.62 3.63 8.53
C VAL A 524 -17.48 2.62 8.63
N SER A 525 -17.45 1.80 9.69
CA SER A 525 -16.44 0.73 9.84
C SER A 525 -16.55 -0.35 8.77
N LYS A 526 -17.78 -0.73 8.39
CA LYS A 526 -18.05 -1.72 7.36
C LYS A 526 -17.73 -1.20 5.95
N LEU A 527 -18.07 0.05 5.66
CA LEU A 527 -17.87 0.65 4.33
C LEU A 527 -16.41 0.96 4.01
N TYR A 528 -15.65 1.47 4.98
CA TYR A 528 -14.23 1.77 4.77
C TYR A 528 -13.32 0.58 5.09
N GLY A 529 -13.75 -0.32 5.98
CA GLY A 529 -12.95 -1.42 6.54
C GLY A 529 -12.16 -0.98 7.79
N ALA A 530 -12.44 -1.60 8.93
CA ALA A 530 -11.73 -1.29 10.18
C ALA A 530 -10.21 -1.59 10.13
N PRO A 531 -9.74 -2.71 9.54
CA PRO A 531 -8.31 -3.00 9.43
C PRO A 531 -7.53 -1.95 8.62
N ARG A 532 -8.18 -1.35 7.62
CA ARG A 532 -7.62 -0.29 6.75
C ARG A 532 -7.26 0.96 7.55
N ILE A 533 -8.16 1.38 8.45
CA ILE A 533 -7.97 2.56 9.30
C ILE A 533 -6.97 2.29 10.39
N PHE A 534 -7.02 1.10 10.98
CA PHE A 534 -6.05 0.75 12.00
C PHE A 534 -4.63 0.83 11.44
N LEU A 535 -4.37 0.23 10.27
CA LEU A 535 -3.07 0.34 9.59
C LEU A 535 -2.68 1.81 9.34
N GLN A 536 -3.61 2.62 8.81
CA GLN A 536 -3.38 4.05 8.60
C GLN A 536 -3.02 4.78 9.91
N SER A 537 -3.67 4.43 11.02
CA SER A 537 -3.50 5.06 12.33
C SER A 537 -2.16 4.74 12.99
N LEU A 538 -1.53 3.62 12.64
CA LEU A 538 -0.28 3.16 13.28
C LEU A 538 0.90 4.14 13.11
N ILE A 539 0.90 5.02 12.11
CA ILE A 539 1.89 6.10 12.00
C ILE A 539 1.88 7.07 13.20
N PHE A 540 0.77 7.16 13.92
CA PHE A 540 0.69 7.88 15.21
C PHE A 540 0.63 6.92 16.40
N LEU A 541 -0.05 5.78 16.28
CA LEU A 541 -0.35 4.90 17.42
C LEU A 541 0.76 3.90 17.78
N ALA A 542 1.63 3.51 16.85
CA ALA A 542 2.75 2.60 17.17
C ALA A 542 3.71 3.17 18.23
N PRO A 543 4.00 4.49 18.27
CA PRO A 543 4.63 5.14 19.41
C PRO A 543 3.94 4.92 20.76
N ALA A 544 2.60 4.99 20.81
CA ALA A 544 1.83 4.74 22.02
C ALA A 544 1.96 3.27 22.44
N PHE A 545 1.88 2.32 21.49
CA PHE A 545 2.16 0.90 21.74
C PHE A 545 3.50 0.67 22.47
N ILE A 546 4.59 1.28 21.97
CA ILE A 546 5.91 1.18 22.61
C ILE A 546 5.91 1.77 24.02
N ILE A 547 5.28 2.94 24.18
CA ILE A 547 5.19 3.62 25.48
C ILE A 547 4.40 2.78 26.48
N GLY A 548 3.29 2.17 26.07
CA GLY A 548 2.46 1.37 26.96
C GLY A 548 3.23 0.19 27.56
N LEU A 549 3.96 -0.55 26.72
CA LEU A 549 4.78 -1.67 27.19
C LEU A 549 6.00 -1.22 28.00
N ASP A 550 6.56 -0.03 27.72
CA ASP A 550 7.57 0.59 28.58
C ASP A 550 7.01 0.93 29.97
N GLU A 551 5.77 1.42 30.06
CA GLU A 551 5.12 1.73 31.33
C GLU A 551 4.78 0.46 32.13
N VAL A 552 4.33 -0.61 31.48
CA VAL A 552 4.12 -1.93 32.11
C VAL A 552 5.44 -2.46 32.69
N ALA A 553 6.52 -2.43 31.91
CA ALA A 553 7.82 -2.90 32.38
C ALA A 553 8.38 -2.10 33.57
N LYS A 554 8.11 -0.78 33.62
CA LYS A 554 8.45 0.07 34.76
C LYS A 554 7.65 -0.28 36.00
N LEU A 555 6.35 -0.54 35.85
CA LEU A 555 5.49 -0.97 36.96
C LEU A 555 6.00 -2.28 37.58
N LEU A 556 6.46 -3.21 36.74
CA LEU A 556 7.06 -4.48 37.15
C LEU A 556 8.53 -4.35 37.62
N ARG A 557 9.08 -3.13 37.71
CA ARG A 557 10.45 -2.82 38.14
C ARG A 557 11.56 -3.57 37.37
N LYS A 558 11.31 -4.02 36.13
CA LYS A 558 12.25 -4.77 35.30
C LYS A 558 12.43 -4.10 33.94
N VAL A 559 13.46 -3.26 33.80
CA VAL A 559 13.67 -2.43 32.58
C VAL A 559 13.90 -3.28 31.32
N ASN A 560 14.59 -4.43 31.43
CA ASN A 560 14.83 -5.32 30.30
C ASN A 560 13.56 -6.07 29.83
N LEU A 561 12.51 -6.13 30.67
CA LEU A 561 11.26 -6.80 30.35
C LEU A 561 10.53 -6.12 29.20
N SER A 562 10.72 -4.81 29.00
CA SER A 562 10.05 -4.07 27.93
C SER A 562 10.35 -4.61 26.53
N TYR A 563 11.61 -4.90 26.22
CA TYR A 563 11.98 -5.47 24.91
C TYR A 563 11.39 -6.87 24.74
N VAL A 564 11.34 -7.67 25.81
CA VAL A 564 10.75 -9.01 25.80
C VAL A 564 9.24 -8.93 25.57
N LEU A 565 8.51 -8.06 26.27
CA LEU A 565 7.07 -7.89 26.10
C LEU A 565 6.73 -7.45 24.67
N ILE A 566 7.46 -6.47 24.13
CA ILE A 566 7.27 -6.01 22.75
C ILE A 566 7.56 -7.14 21.77
N PHE A 567 8.67 -7.85 21.93
CA PHE A 567 9.05 -8.94 21.05
C PHE A 567 8.03 -10.07 21.07
N VAL A 568 7.63 -10.55 22.25
CA VAL A 568 6.64 -11.62 22.40
C VAL A 568 5.31 -11.23 21.77
N LEU A 569 4.83 -10.00 22.01
CA LEU A 569 3.56 -9.55 21.45
C LEU A 569 3.64 -9.37 19.92
N LEU A 570 4.75 -8.86 19.39
CA LEU A 570 4.98 -8.76 17.94
C LEU A 570 5.07 -10.15 17.28
N VAL A 571 5.75 -11.12 17.89
CA VAL A 571 5.84 -12.48 17.36
C VAL A 571 4.48 -13.19 17.42
N SER A 572 3.73 -12.99 18.50
CA SER A 572 2.36 -13.50 18.62
C SER A 572 1.46 -12.93 17.52
N LEU A 573 1.48 -11.61 17.34
CA LEU A 573 0.74 -10.94 16.27
C LEU A 573 1.19 -11.42 14.87
N PHE A 574 2.50 -11.58 14.65
CA PHE A 574 3.05 -12.07 13.38
C PHE A 574 2.59 -13.48 13.07
N SER A 575 2.65 -14.39 14.05
CA SER A 575 2.11 -15.74 13.96
C SER A 575 0.64 -15.68 13.55
N CYS A 576 -0.14 -14.86 14.26
CA CYS A 576 -1.58 -14.68 14.00
C CYS A 576 -1.89 -14.15 12.60
N SER A 577 -1.13 -13.15 12.16
CA SER A 577 -1.32 -12.48 10.86
C SER A 577 -0.87 -13.31 9.66
N THR A 578 0.01 -14.29 9.89
CA THR A 578 0.48 -15.26 8.89
C THR A 578 -0.22 -16.61 9.01
N TYR A 579 -1.18 -16.74 9.93
CA TYR A 579 -1.98 -17.95 10.20
C TYR A 579 -1.20 -19.16 10.72
N LEU A 580 0.03 -18.97 11.23
CA LEU A 580 0.87 -20.08 11.73
C LEU A 580 0.22 -20.80 12.92
N GLN A 581 -0.57 -20.09 13.73
CA GLN A 581 -1.37 -20.66 14.82
C GLN A 581 -2.42 -21.66 14.31
N TYR A 582 -2.99 -21.46 13.13
CA TYR A 582 -3.88 -22.45 12.50
C TYR A 582 -3.10 -23.66 12.01
N TYR A 583 -1.96 -23.42 11.36
CA TYR A 583 -1.07 -24.46 10.85
C TYR A 583 -0.64 -25.42 11.96
N PHE A 584 -0.14 -24.89 13.08
CA PHE A 584 0.30 -25.70 14.22
C PHE A 584 -0.84 -26.38 14.96
N TYR A 585 -2.06 -25.83 14.89
CA TYR A 585 -3.25 -26.48 15.42
C TYR A 585 -3.74 -27.63 14.51
N GLY A 586 -3.22 -27.75 13.29
CA GLY A 586 -3.62 -28.78 12.32
C GLY A 586 -4.85 -28.40 11.50
N THR A 587 -5.25 -27.12 11.48
CA THR A 587 -6.34 -26.64 10.64
C THR A 587 -5.78 -25.89 9.42
N PRO A 588 -5.93 -26.42 8.19
CA PRO A 588 -5.44 -25.74 6.99
C PRO A 588 -6.26 -24.47 6.74
N TYR A 589 -5.63 -23.30 6.84
CA TYR A 589 -6.31 -22.01 6.78
C TYR A 589 -5.59 -21.01 5.90
N SER A 590 -4.25 -21.04 5.89
CA SER A 590 -3.42 -20.04 5.24
C SER A 590 -3.62 -20.02 3.73
N PRO A 591 -3.67 -18.85 3.08
CA PRO A 591 -3.64 -18.77 1.64
C PRO A 591 -2.27 -19.13 1.04
N HIS A 592 -1.20 -18.93 1.81
CA HIS A 592 0.17 -18.88 1.29
C HIS A 592 0.88 -20.23 1.25
N TYR A 593 0.61 -21.10 2.22
CA TYR A 593 1.40 -22.33 2.43
C TYR A 593 0.55 -23.58 2.71
N ASP A 594 -0.77 -23.45 2.84
CA ASP A 594 -1.67 -24.61 2.95
C ASP A 594 -2.32 -24.85 1.58
N SER A 595 -2.05 -25.98 0.92
CA SER A 595 -2.62 -26.26 -0.42
C SER A 595 -4.15 -26.38 -0.38
N ASN A 596 -4.68 -26.93 0.72
CA ASN A 596 -6.11 -27.02 0.99
C ASN A 596 -6.60 -25.96 1.99
N GLY A 597 -5.85 -24.88 2.19
CA GLY A 597 -6.24 -23.80 3.12
C GLY A 597 -7.56 -23.14 2.73
N LYS A 598 -8.38 -22.80 3.73
CA LYS A 598 -9.68 -22.12 3.49
C LYS A 598 -9.51 -20.85 2.64
N LEU A 599 -8.64 -19.93 3.06
CA LEU A 599 -8.40 -18.68 2.34
C LEU A 599 -7.73 -18.91 0.97
N ARG A 600 -6.95 -19.99 0.82
CA ARG A 600 -6.42 -20.36 -0.50
C ARG A 600 -7.54 -20.72 -1.45
N GLY A 601 -8.55 -21.46 -0.99
CA GLY A 601 -9.72 -21.81 -1.77
C GLY A 601 -10.51 -20.61 -2.28
N GLU A 602 -10.61 -19.53 -1.50
CA GLU A 602 -11.32 -18.30 -1.87
C GLU A 602 -10.55 -17.50 -2.94
N TYR A 603 -9.26 -17.26 -2.72
CA TYR A 603 -8.51 -16.25 -3.49
C TYR A 603 -7.54 -16.82 -4.53
N PHE A 604 -7.16 -18.10 -4.44
CA PHE A 604 -6.27 -18.71 -5.43
C PHE A 604 -7.03 -18.94 -6.73
N ILE A 605 -6.41 -18.55 -7.85
CA ILE A 605 -7.00 -18.63 -9.19
C ILE A 605 -6.12 -19.54 -10.05
N TYR A 606 -6.74 -20.54 -10.64
CA TYR A 606 -6.12 -21.47 -11.57
C TYR A 606 -6.23 -20.95 -13.00
N ASP A 607 -5.19 -21.17 -13.80
CA ASP A 607 -5.14 -20.75 -15.21
C ASP A 607 -6.37 -21.30 -15.99
N GLN A 608 -6.82 -22.52 -15.69
CA GLN A 608 -7.98 -23.15 -16.34
C GLN A 608 -9.30 -22.41 -16.07
N GLU A 609 -9.45 -21.76 -14.92
CA GLU A 609 -10.65 -20.96 -14.62
C GLU A 609 -10.70 -19.73 -15.53
N ILE A 610 -9.54 -19.11 -15.76
CA ILE A 610 -9.40 -17.98 -16.67
C ILE A 610 -9.65 -18.40 -18.11
N ILE A 611 -9.20 -19.60 -18.53
CA ILE A 611 -9.49 -20.13 -19.88
C ILE A 611 -11.00 -20.25 -20.10
N GLY A 612 -11.78 -20.73 -19.12
CA GLY A 612 -13.23 -20.80 -19.22
C GLY A 612 -13.88 -19.41 -19.32
N ALA A 613 -13.39 -18.44 -18.54
CA ALA A 613 -13.85 -17.06 -18.61
C ALA A 613 -13.51 -16.39 -19.96
N GLN A 614 -12.33 -16.67 -20.52
CA GLN A 614 -11.94 -16.18 -21.84
C GLN A 614 -12.77 -16.82 -22.95
N TRP A 615 -13.11 -18.10 -22.82
CA TRP A 615 -14.02 -18.77 -23.75
C TRP A 615 -15.40 -18.08 -23.77
N LEU A 616 -15.97 -17.76 -22.61
CA LEU A 616 -17.21 -16.97 -22.51
C LEU A 616 -17.11 -15.62 -23.23
N ASN A 617 -16.03 -14.89 -22.95
CA ASN A 617 -15.81 -13.56 -23.52
C ASN A 617 -15.66 -13.63 -25.05
N ASN A 618 -14.92 -14.62 -25.56
CA ASN A 618 -14.68 -14.82 -26.99
C ASN A 618 -15.92 -15.27 -27.76
N SER A 619 -16.86 -15.94 -27.09
CA SER A 619 -18.15 -16.30 -27.68
C SER A 619 -19.06 -15.10 -27.95
N LYS A 620 -18.65 -13.87 -27.58
CA LYS A 620 -19.37 -12.60 -27.79
C LYS A 620 -20.82 -12.65 -27.34
N ILE A 621 -21.04 -13.31 -26.21
CA ILE A 621 -22.35 -13.50 -25.62
C ILE A 621 -22.81 -12.19 -24.99
N ASP A 622 -23.90 -11.62 -25.47
CA ASP A 622 -24.48 -10.35 -24.99
C ASP A 622 -25.47 -10.55 -23.82
N GLN A 623 -25.31 -11.64 -23.07
CA GLN A 623 -26.17 -11.98 -21.93
C GLN A 623 -25.40 -11.83 -20.62
N LYS A 624 -26.15 -11.62 -19.54
CA LYS A 624 -25.60 -11.55 -18.18
C LYS A 624 -25.03 -12.90 -17.76
N ILE A 625 -23.88 -12.87 -17.10
CA ILE A 625 -23.20 -14.05 -16.57
C ILE A 625 -23.36 -14.05 -15.06
N TYR A 626 -23.90 -15.14 -14.53
CA TYR A 626 -24.17 -15.33 -13.13
C TYR A 626 -23.12 -16.25 -12.53
N THR A 627 -22.66 -15.90 -11.34
CA THR A 627 -21.69 -16.71 -10.59
C THR A 627 -21.92 -16.48 -9.10
N ASP A 628 -21.15 -17.16 -8.26
CA ASP A 628 -21.20 -16.96 -6.81
C ASP A 628 -20.54 -15.63 -6.41
N GLY A 629 -20.51 -15.33 -5.11
CA GLY A 629 -19.99 -14.08 -4.56
C GLY A 629 -18.52 -13.80 -4.94
N ILE A 630 -17.75 -14.81 -5.35
CA ILE A 630 -16.30 -14.71 -5.57
C ILE A 630 -15.91 -14.96 -7.03
N GLY A 631 -16.71 -15.71 -7.80
CA GLY A 631 -16.40 -16.11 -9.18
C GLY A 631 -16.20 -14.93 -10.15
N HIS A 632 -16.76 -13.76 -9.85
CA HIS A 632 -16.57 -12.53 -10.63
C HIS A 632 -15.09 -12.16 -10.85
N GLN A 633 -14.21 -12.45 -9.88
CA GLN A 633 -12.77 -12.18 -9.96
C GLN A 633 -12.11 -12.91 -11.14
N ARG A 634 -12.55 -14.16 -11.40
CA ARG A 634 -12.06 -14.98 -12.52
C ARG A 634 -12.59 -14.46 -13.85
N LEU A 635 -13.88 -14.11 -13.89
CA LEU A 635 -14.53 -13.55 -15.08
C LEU A 635 -13.90 -12.22 -15.52
N MET A 636 -13.58 -11.33 -14.57
CA MET A 636 -12.92 -10.06 -14.86
C MET A 636 -11.51 -10.24 -15.43
N LEU A 637 -10.75 -11.22 -14.92
CA LEU A 637 -9.45 -11.59 -15.49
C LEU A 637 -9.58 -12.22 -16.88
N GLY A 638 -10.70 -12.89 -17.17
CA GLY A 638 -11.06 -13.35 -18.52
C GLY A 638 -11.46 -12.23 -19.49
N GLY A 639 -11.52 -10.97 -19.04
CA GLY A 639 -11.83 -9.80 -19.85
C GLY A 639 -13.32 -9.42 -19.88
N ILE A 640 -14.14 -10.05 -19.05
CA ILE A 640 -15.58 -9.76 -18.94
C ILE A 640 -15.77 -8.50 -18.10
N GLN A 641 -16.55 -7.55 -18.63
CA GLN A 641 -16.86 -6.30 -17.92
C GLN A 641 -17.73 -6.58 -16.70
N PHE A 642 -17.42 -5.93 -15.57
CA PHE A 642 -18.12 -6.16 -14.31
C PHE A 642 -19.64 -5.96 -14.40
N ASN A 643 -20.10 -4.99 -15.21
CA ASN A 643 -21.53 -4.73 -15.40
C ASN A 643 -22.30 -5.92 -16.01
N ASN A 644 -21.60 -6.82 -16.71
CA ASN A 644 -22.19 -8.02 -17.30
C ASN A 644 -22.19 -9.21 -16.34
N ILE A 645 -21.65 -9.05 -15.13
CA ILE A 645 -21.55 -10.12 -14.12
C ILE A 645 -22.62 -9.89 -13.05
N SER A 646 -23.22 -10.98 -12.56
CA SER A 646 -24.15 -10.99 -11.44
C SER A 646 -23.67 -11.97 -10.36
N GLN A 647 -23.59 -11.50 -9.12
CA GLN A 647 -23.25 -12.32 -7.95
C GLN A 647 -24.49 -12.75 -7.14
N GLN A 648 -25.68 -12.25 -7.51
CA GLN A 648 -26.89 -12.38 -6.69
C GLN A 648 -27.59 -13.73 -6.86
N LEU A 649 -27.22 -14.54 -7.86
CA LEU A 649 -27.96 -15.75 -8.22
C LEU A 649 -28.09 -16.72 -7.02
N PHE A 650 -26.97 -16.99 -6.35
CA PHE A 650 -26.93 -17.91 -5.22
C PHE A 650 -27.46 -17.28 -3.92
N LEU A 651 -27.37 -15.95 -3.80
CA LEU A 651 -27.96 -15.20 -2.68
C LEU A 651 -29.49 -15.21 -2.73
N ASP A 652 -30.06 -14.92 -3.89
CA ASP A 652 -31.52 -14.88 -4.10
C ASP A 652 -32.14 -16.27 -4.14
N ASN A 653 -31.35 -17.28 -4.51
CA ASN A 653 -31.78 -18.67 -4.77
C ASN A 653 -33.01 -18.74 -5.69
N LYS A 654 -33.03 -17.91 -6.74
CA LYS A 654 -34.11 -17.84 -7.74
C LYS A 654 -33.60 -18.24 -9.12
N THR A 655 -34.36 -19.08 -9.80
CA THR A 655 -34.09 -19.49 -11.18
C THR A 655 -34.17 -18.29 -12.12
N ILE A 656 -33.29 -18.26 -13.11
CA ILE A 656 -33.23 -17.21 -14.12
C ILE A 656 -33.70 -17.74 -15.49
N PRO A 657 -34.48 -16.96 -16.25
CA PRO A 657 -34.98 -17.41 -17.56
C PRO A 657 -33.92 -17.36 -18.66
N HIS A 658 -32.93 -16.45 -18.56
CA HIS A 658 -31.89 -16.23 -19.57
C HIS A 658 -30.55 -15.88 -18.91
N GLY A 659 -29.45 -16.24 -19.58
CA GLY A 659 -28.08 -15.97 -19.14
C GLY A 659 -27.37 -17.20 -18.58
N TYR A 660 -26.05 -17.07 -18.48
CA TYR A 660 -25.14 -18.18 -18.25
C TYR A 660 -24.78 -18.30 -16.78
N ILE A 661 -24.63 -19.51 -16.27
CA ILE A 661 -24.09 -19.75 -14.93
C ILE A 661 -22.65 -20.21 -15.07
N TYR A 662 -21.72 -19.46 -14.51
CA TYR A 662 -20.29 -19.80 -14.43
C TYR A 662 -19.98 -20.41 -13.06
N GLU A 663 -19.70 -21.71 -13.08
CA GLU A 663 -19.11 -22.44 -11.95
C GLU A 663 -17.60 -22.49 -12.11
N TRP A 664 -16.87 -22.35 -11.00
CA TRP A 664 -15.42 -22.40 -10.95
C TRP A 664 -14.93 -23.54 -10.04
N ASN A 665 -13.60 -23.64 -9.83
CA ASN A 665 -12.97 -24.85 -9.32
C ASN A 665 -13.53 -25.30 -7.96
N VAL A 666 -13.89 -24.36 -7.09
CA VAL A 666 -14.46 -24.68 -5.78
C VAL A 666 -15.89 -25.23 -5.89
N ASN A 667 -16.72 -24.66 -6.77
CA ASN A 667 -18.07 -25.17 -7.01
C ASN A 667 -18.00 -26.62 -7.52
N ILE A 668 -17.11 -26.88 -8.48
CA ILE A 668 -17.01 -28.16 -9.18
C ILE A 668 -16.35 -29.25 -8.32
N LYS A 669 -15.21 -28.94 -7.68
CA LYS A 669 -14.42 -29.97 -6.98
C LYS A 669 -14.75 -30.11 -5.50
N LYS A 670 -15.13 -29.01 -4.84
CA LYS A 670 -15.47 -29.03 -3.41
C LYS A 670 -16.97 -29.07 -3.16
N GLY A 671 -17.80 -28.78 -4.17
CA GLY A 671 -19.25 -28.70 -3.99
C GLY A 671 -19.67 -27.53 -3.09
N ILE A 672 -18.87 -26.46 -3.07
CA ILE A 672 -19.09 -25.29 -2.22
C ILE A 672 -19.46 -24.09 -3.09
N VAL A 673 -20.41 -23.29 -2.62
CA VAL A 673 -20.80 -21.99 -3.19
C VAL A 673 -20.52 -20.92 -2.15
N TYR A 674 -19.93 -19.79 -2.57
CA TYR A 674 -19.83 -18.62 -1.71
C TYR A 674 -21.00 -17.68 -1.96
N THR A 675 -21.96 -17.59 -1.05
CA THR A 675 -23.05 -16.60 -1.16
C THR A 675 -22.51 -15.19 -0.95
N GLN A 676 -21.60 -15.03 0.01
CA GLN A 676 -20.81 -13.81 0.25
C GLN A 676 -19.37 -14.19 0.64
N LEU A 677 -18.50 -13.20 0.82
CA LEU A 677 -17.14 -13.42 1.34
C LEU A 677 -17.19 -14.15 2.70
N GLU A 678 -16.38 -15.19 2.86
CA GLU A 678 -16.31 -16.06 4.04
C GLU A 678 -17.60 -16.85 4.39
N GLU A 679 -18.67 -16.72 3.61
CA GLU A 679 -19.94 -17.44 3.76
C GLU A 679 -20.03 -18.57 2.73
N GLU A 680 -19.87 -19.81 3.21
CA GLU A 680 -19.84 -21.01 2.38
C GLU A 680 -21.09 -21.87 2.58
N GLU A 681 -21.68 -22.32 1.48
CA GLU A 681 -22.82 -23.25 1.47
C GLU A 681 -22.55 -24.43 0.54
N ASN A 682 -23.29 -25.53 0.76
CA ASN A 682 -23.20 -26.68 -0.12
C ASN A 682 -23.98 -26.41 -1.42
N ILE A 683 -23.35 -26.64 -2.57
CA ILE A 683 -23.97 -26.46 -3.88
C ILE A 683 -25.24 -27.30 -4.07
N THR A 684 -25.39 -28.40 -3.32
CA THR A 684 -26.61 -29.22 -3.35
C THR A 684 -27.86 -28.46 -2.93
N ASN A 685 -27.72 -27.40 -2.13
CA ASN A 685 -28.83 -26.54 -1.71
C ASN A 685 -29.40 -25.72 -2.88
N PHE A 686 -28.67 -25.61 -3.98
CA PHE A 686 -28.97 -24.76 -5.13
C PHE A 686 -29.28 -25.54 -6.40
N ARG A 687 -29.60 -26.85 -6.29
CA ARG A 687 -29.90 -27.71 -7.46
C ARG A 687 -31.03 -27.19 -8.33
N ASN A 688 -32.00 -26.51 -7.73
CA ASN A 688 -33.11 -25.83 -8.40
C ASN A 688 -32.63 -24.83 -9.46
N LEU A 689 -31.49 -24.16 -9.26
CA LEU A 689 -30.95 -23.14 -10.18
C LEU A 689 -30.48 -23.73 -11.52
N PHE A 690 -30.22 -25.03 -11.56
CA PHE A 690 -29.70 -25.74 -12.74
C PHE A 690 -30.77 -26.56 -13.48
N ILE A 691 -32.01 -26.59 -12.98
CA ILE A 691 -33.09 -27.37 -13.63
C ILE A 691 -33.40 -26.77 -15.00
N GLY A 692 -33.34 -27.60 -16.05
CA GLY A 692 -33.61 -27.20 -17.43
C GLY A 692 -32.44 -26.50 -18.14
N LYS A 693 -31.27 -26.39 -17.49
CA LYS A 693 -30.04 -25.84 -18.07
C LYS A 693 -29.13 -26.95 -18.59
N PHE A 694 -28.30 -26.64 -19.58
CA PHE A 694 -27.34 -27.59 -20.14
C PHE A 694 -25.92 -27.05 -20.07
N ILE A 695 -24.96 -27.97 -19.88
CA ILE A 695 -23.54 -27.63 -19.85
C ILE A 695 -23.06 -27.44 -21.28
N ILE A 696 -22.55 -26.25 -21.60
CA ILE A 696 -22.02 -25.91 -22.92
C ILE A 696 -20.48 -25.86 -22.95
N TYR A 697 -19.85 -25.82 -21.78
CA TYR A 697 -18.40 -25.86 -21.62
C TYR A 697 -18.05 -26.47 -20.26
N ASP A 698 -17.07 -27.37 -20.26
CA ASP A 698 -16.48 -27.93 -19.05
C ASP A 698 -15.01 -28.27 -19.33
N ASN A 699 -14.10 -27.73 -18.52
CA ASN A 699 -12.67 -28.05 -18.58
C ASN A 699 -12.15 -28.68 -17.26
N GLY A 700 -13.06 -29.13 -16.39
CA GLY A 700 -12.77 -29.72 -15.08
C GLY A 700 -12.42 -28.72 -13.97
N TYR A 701 -12.21 -27.45 -14.31
CA TYR A 701 -11.95 -26.35 -13.37
C TYR A 701 -12.97 -25.21 -13.48
N SER A 702 -13.63 -25.10 -14.62
CA SER A 702 -14.74 -24.18 -14.85
C SER A 702 -15.79 -24.86 -15.72
N ARG A 703 -17.05 -24.57 -15.43
CA ARG A 703 -18.22 -25.12 -16.10
C ARG A 703 -19.22 -24.02 -16.36
N ILE A 704 -19.82 -24.04 -17.55
CA ILE A 704 -20.75 -23.01 -18.01
C ILE A 704 -22.06 -23.66 -18.38
N TRP A 705 -23.13 -23.17 -17.77
CA TRP A 705 -24.49 -23.57 -18.03
C TRP A 705 -25.23 -22.49 -18.82
N ASP A 706 -25.99 -22.91 -19.82
CA ASP A 706 -26.98 -22.09 -20.54
C ASP A 706 -28.38 -22.38 -20.01
#